data_AF-A0A960T260-F1
#
_entry.id   AF-A0A960T260-F1
#
_cell.length_a   1.000
_cell.length_b   1.000
_cell.length_c   1.000
_cell.angle_alpha   90.00
_cell.angle_beta   90.00
_cell.angle_gamma   90.00
#
_symmetry.space_group_name_H-M   'P 1'
#
loop_
_entity.id
_entity.type
_entity.pdbx_description
1 polymer ?
#
loop_
_entity_poly.entity_id
_entity_poly.type
_entity_poly.pdbx_seq_one_letter_code
_entity_poly.pdbx_strand_id
1 'polypeptide(L)'
;ALHGINQAYLLTGHEKVWQNTLRRLGFSDPQIETWLPSTSHISWWHFDNLQGYGGPLGQHEIDNEAALARQVADRMRELGIEPVTMGFYGMVPDFFATRFPAAHIIPQGNWVGGFVRPPVLDPSDPVFATTAAIYYEELESILGPVRFYGGDLFHEGGNTGGLNLGTAYRAIQNAMRAHRPDAGWVMFGWTGNPRQEGLDSCVPDHVLVQQTSKHLGTAMPVSGSFRNYGGWIPWTWQIIDNFGGNHGLYGNFDTIATLPSRFLDGGVPGNFQGIGHSPEGIGTNPLQTALYYDMFWRDADVDVSGWLDETITARYGASSSSARAAWDMLARSSYRCPVEQEGICDLIFATRPRAGATKARTWSANTPYWCELDIVEAWRLLLQAAPQLSGNANFRHDLVDVTRHAMNVHSKRVYDEMMAAFELRDQAVFDERSAELLTLFDELDAVLGSAPNFLLGTWLEAAKAKGDTPAAKARIERNARDLVTLWDGKQDELDDYGSRSWAGLVGSHYKTRWTRYIADLRGAWSSAGTPAYSGIDLELAFLDDRTVFPTTPSGDTVALSQAVYDRLSDTLRATASLRWSLPQEETAPVVLSFDVTERIVAGEPLQVRLTRDHGNATTVLQRIAIVSGTTVLHEDPASASLDGSTLLREIPPLSPPPGGRVILELTLQGPGNHAIANGSIELGVFFSPAADDYVGRFRYSVAGSSYHREFHADGTLKLYVDGVEYGPWAGFTWEFVNGEAHCFRSNGTLFERHRLDDPATLVFQVDSQYGPALRIPAAFFYQQWADALDLGTSDAGPDDDFDNDGLCNFGEFAFGTDIRVPDRAFETTNSGGSLVVTWKQRADADLESLRYHPQHSTDLEQWSAWPSMRTGFAGADGYTRWEAVLPVEP
;
A
#
# COMPACT_ATOMS: atom_id res chain seq x y z
N ALA A 1 4.04 -19.38 -28.65
CA ALA A 1 4.25 -19.47 -30.10
C ALA A 1 4.57 -18.10 -30.72
N LEU A 2 3.61 -17.19 -30.93
CA LEU A 2 3.90 -15.88 -31.59
C LEU A 2 5.00 -15.07 -30.89
N HIS A 3 5.03 -15.09 -29.56
CA HIS A 3 6.07 -14.43 -28.74
C HIS A 3 7.37 -15.24 -28.59
N GLY A 4 7.55 -16.34 -29.31
CA GLY A 4 8.76 -17.17 -29.23
C GLY A 4 8.86 -18.14 -28.05
N ILE A 5 7.84 -18.21 -27.20
CA ILE A 5 7.77 -19.22 -26.13
C ILE A 5 7.90 -20.62 -26.70
N ASN A 6 8.94 -21.34 -26.28
CA ASN A 6 9.30 -22.70 -26.69
C ASN A 6 9.25 -23.71 -25.52
N GLN A 7 9.01 -23.26 -24.29
CA GLN A 7 8.78 -24.10 -23.11
C GLN A 7 7.75 -23.40 -22.21
N ALA A 8 6.78 -24.13 -21.67
CA ALA A 8 5.77 -23.58 -20.75
C ALA A 8 5.21 -24.63 -19.80
N TYR A 9 4.77 -24.19 -18.61
CA TYR A 9 4.13 -25.08 -17.64
C TYR A 9 2.76 -25.58 -18.11
N LEU A 10 2.48 -26.85 -17.84
CA LEU A 10 1.19 -27.51 -18.00
C LEU A 10 0.82 -28.20 -16.69
N LEU A 11 0.03 -27.51 -15.85
CA LEU A 11 -0.38 -27.99 -14.52
C LEU A 11 -1.74 -28.71 -14.52
N THR A 12 -2.52 -28.55 -15.58
CA THR A 12 -3.86 -29.14 -15.73
C THR A 12 -3.81 -30.68 -15.78
N GLY A 13 -4.82 -31.36 -15.20
CA GLY A 13 -5.06 -32.80 -15.35
C GLY A 13 -4.30 -33.70 -14.36
N HIS A 14 -3.51 -33.14 -13.45
CA HIS A 14 -2.73 -33.90 -12.49
C HIS A 14 -3.56 -34.55 -11.39
N GLU A 15 -4.77 -34.06 -11.15
CA GLU A 15 -5.73 -34.67 -10.24
C GLU A 15 -6.03 -36.10 -10.69
N LYS A 16 -6.11 -36.34 -12.01
CA LYS A 16 -6.30 -37.68 -12.59
C LYS A 16 -5.04 -38.54 -12.44
N VAL A 17 -3.86 -37.96 -12.68
CA VAL A 17 -2.57 -38.64 -12.49
C VAL A 17 -2.46 -39.17 -11.06
N TRP A 18 -2.73 -38.31 -10.09
CA TRP A 18 -2.69 -38.66 -8.67
C TRP A 18 -3.81 -39.62 -8.27
N GLN A 19 -5.04 -39.42 -8.76
CA GLN A 19 -6.15 -40.35 -8.51
C GLN A 19 -5.79 -41.78 -8.94
N ASN A 20 -5.28 -41.95 -10.16
CA ASN A 20 -4.89 -43.27 -10.66
C ASN A 20 -3.69 -43.85 -9.91
N THR A 21 -2.69 -43.01 -9.61
CA THR A 21 -1.50 -43.40 -8.84
C THR A 21 -1.89 -43.96 -7.48
N LEU A 22 -2.71 -43.24 -6.73
CA LEU A 22 -3.14 -43.65 -5.40
C LEU A 22 -4.04 -44.89 -5.42
N ARG A 23 -4.93 -45.02 -6.42
CA ARG A 23 -5.72 -46.26 -6.64
C ARG A 23 -4.81 -47.47 -6.87
N ARG A 24 -3.78 -47.35 -7.70
CA ARG A 24 -2.81 -48.43 -7.98
C ARG A 24 -1.96 -48.81 -6.75
N LEU A 25 -1.72 -47.86 -5.86
CA LEU A 25 -1.08 -48.09 -4.56
C LEU A 25 -2.04 -48.71 -3.51
N GLY A 26 -3.34 -48.78 -3.82
CA GLY A 26 -4.36 -49.43 -2.99
C GLY A 26 -5.06 -48.51 -2.00
N PHE A 27 -5.02 -47.19 -2.22
CA PHE A 27 -5.84 -46.23 -1.48
C PHE A 27 -7.28 -46.22 -2.04
N SER A 28 -8.24 -45.95 -1.15
CA SER A 28 -9.65 -45.89 -1.52
C SER A 28 -10.05 -44.51 -2.05
N ASP A 29 -11.07 -44.45 -2.90
CA ASP A 29 -11.58 -43.20 -3.44
C ASP A 29 -11.95 -42.16 -2.36
N PRO A 30 -12.62 -42.54 -1.24
CA PRO A 30 -12.87 -41.59 -0.16
C PRO A 30 -11.62 -40.97 0.47
N GLN A 31 -10.48 -41.68 0.48
CA GLN A 31 -9.22 -41.09 0.96
C GLN A 31 -8.65 -40.13 -0.08
N ILE A 32 -8.68 -40.50 -1.36
CA ILE A 32 -8.16 -39.67 -2.45
C ILE A 32 -8.93 -38.33 -2.52
N GLU A 33 -10.26 -38.40 -2.37
CA GLU A 33 -11.16 -37.24 -2.39
C GLU A 33 -10.84 -36.19 -1.32
N THR A 34 -10.31 -36.59 -0.16
CA THR A 34 -9.93 -35.63 0.91
C THR A 34 -8.62 -34.91 0.66
N TRP A 35 -7.82 -35.37 -0.32
CA TRP A 35 -6.48 -34.84 -0.57
C TRP A 35 -6.39 -33.95 -1.81
N LEU A 36 -7.18 -34.25 -2.84
CA LEU A 36 -7.18 -33.45 -4.07
C LEU A 36 -7.80 -32.06 -3.82
N PRO A 37 -7.10 -30.95 -4.17
CA PRO A 37 -7.64 -29.60 -4.01
C PRO A 37 -8.65 -29.26 -5.12
N SER A 38 -9.35 -28.15 -4.95
CA SER A 38 -10.07 -27.50 -6.05
C SER A 38 -9.13 -27.03 -7.15
N THR A 39 -9.61 -26.99 -8.40
CA THR A 39 -8.83 -26.53 -9.56
C THR A 39 -8.32 -25.09 -9.42
N SER A 40 -8.99 -24.24 -8.62
CA SER A 40 -8.58 -22.86 -8.38
C SER A 40 -7.35 -22.75 -7.46
N HIS A 41 -7.04 -23.80 -6.70
CA HIS A 41 -5.92 -23.85 -5.75
C HIS A 41 -4.82 -24.85 -6.15
N ILE A 42 -4.89 -25.40 -7.36
CA ILE A 42 -4.00 -26.46 -7.83
C ILE A 42 -2.53 -26.04 -7.85
N SER A 43 -2.24 -24.76 -8.11
CA SER A 43 -0.87 -24.24 -8.15
C SER A 43 -0.15 -24.46 -6.81
N TRP A 44 -0.79 -24.12 -5.69
CA TRP A 44 -0.19 -24.28 -4.36
C TRP A 44 -0.09 -25.74 -3.92
N TRP A 45 -0.98 -26.61 -4.40
CA TRP A 45 -0.84 -28.05 -4.17
C TRP A 45 0.35 -28.65 -4.91
N HIS A 46 0.61 -28.21 -6.15
CA HIS A 46 1.80 -28.59 -6.92
C HIS A 46 3.13 -28.11 -6.33
N PHE A 47 3.08 -27.20 -5.36
CA PHE A 47 4.25 -26.71 -4.61
C PHE A 47 4.26 -27.17 -3.14
N ASP A 48 3.50 -28.21 -2.79
CA ASP A 48 3.40 -28.78 -1.44
C ASP A 48 2.97 -27.76 -0.36
N ASN A 49 2.21 -26.73 -0.71
CA ASN A 49 1.79 -25.69 0.24
C ASN A 49 0.44 -26.02 0.89
N LEU A 50 -0.44 -26.76 0.22
CA LEU A 50 -1.75 -27.14 0.75
C LEU A 50 -2.20 -28.51 0.25
N GLN A 51 -3.21 -29.09 0.90
CA GLN A 51 -3.94 -30.27 0.43
C GLN A 51 -5.45 -30.16 0.68
N GLY A 52 -6.25 -30.77 -0.19
CA GLY A 52 -7.71 -30.96 -0.01
C GLY A 52 -8.60 -29.72 -0.11
N TYR A 53 -8.03 -28.51 -0.16
CA TYR A 53 -8.82 -27.28 -0.04
C TYR A 53 -9.78 -27.05 -1.22
N GLY A 54 -11.04 -26.73 -0.91
CA GLY A 54 -12.10 -26.49 -1.90
C GLY A 54 -12.66 -27.75 -2.58
N GLY A 55 -12.15 -28.94 -2.24
CA GLY A 55 -12.68 -30.23 -2.68
C GLY A 55 -13.93 -30.68 -1.90
N PRO A 56 -14.36 -31.94 -2.07
CA PRO A 56 -13.82 -32.93 -3.00
C PRO A 56 -14.21 -32.61 -4.45
N LEU A 57 -13.35 -32.99 -5.40
CA LEU A 57 -13.64 -32.89 -6.84
C LEU A 57 -14.56 -34.03 -7.30
N GLY A 58 -15.51 -33.73 -8.20
CA GLY A 58 -16.30 -34.75 -8.87
C GLY A 58 -15.50 -35.47 -9.95
N GLN A 59 -15.84 -36.73 -10.24
CA GLN A 59 -15.14 -37.52 -11.27
C GLN A 59 -15.19 -36.86 -12.66
N HIS A 60 -16.31 -36.21 -13.02
CA HIS A 60 -16.44 -35.46 -14.27
C HIS A 60 -15.44 -34.30 -14.37
N GLU A 61 -15.17 -33.58 -13.26
CA GLU A 61 -14.18 -32.50 -13.24
C GLU A 61 -12.77 -33.06 -13.48
N ILE A 62 -12.42 -34.13 -12.77
CA ILE A 62 -11.12 -34.80 -12.89
C ILE A 62 -10.90 -35.31 -14.32
N ASP A 63 -11.91 -35.95 -14.93
CA ASP A 63 -11.82 -36.49 -16.28
C ASP A 63 -11.76 -35.38 -17.35
N ASN A 64 -12.48 -34.29 -17.15
CA ASN A 64 -12.44 -33.14 -18.06
C ASN A 64 -11.11 -32.38 -18.02
N GLU A 65 -10.54 -32.16 -16.84
CA GLU A 65 -9.22 -31.54 -16.73
C GLU A 65 -8.14 -32.44 -17.35
N ALA A 66 -8.23 -33.76 -17.21
CA ALA A 66 -7.34 -34.69 -17.91
C ALA A 66 -7.48 -34.62 -19.44
N ALA A 67 -8.72 -34.56 -19.95
CA ALA A 67 -8.99 -34.42 -21.38
C ALA A 67 -8.47 -33.08 -21.93
N LEU A 68 -8.65 -31.99 -21.18
CA LEU A 68 -8.10 -30.68 -21.53
C LEU A 68 -6.58 -30.70 -21.53
N ALA A 69 -5.96 -31.30 -20.52
CA ALA A 69 -4.50 -31.40 -20.43
C ALA A 69 -3.89 -32.13 -21.63
N ARG A 70 -4.55 -33.21 -22.10
CA ARG A 70 -4.15 -33.92 -23.32
C ARG A 70 -4.18 -32.99 -24.54
N GLN A 71 -5.27 -32.26 -24.73
CA GLN A 71 -5.43 -31.30 -25.85
C GLN A 71 -4.38 -30.20 -25.82
N VAL A 72 -4.11 -29.63 -24.64
CA VAL A 72 -3.09 -28.58 -24.47
C VAL A 72 -1.70 -29.13 -24.78
N ALA A 73 -1.34 -30.30 -24.24
CA ALA A 73 -0.06 -30.94 -24.52
C ALA A 73 0.14 -31.24 -26.02
N ASP A 74 -0.90 -31.68 -26.73
CA ASP A 74 -0.82 -31.89 -28.19
C ASP A 74 -0.60 -30.60 -28.94
N ARG A 75 -1.36 -29.54 -28.60
CA ARG A 75 -1.19 -28.24 -29.24
C ARG A 75 0.19 -27.64 -28.95
N MET A 76 0.73 -27.83 -27.76
CA MET A 76 2.10 -27.40 -27.44
C MET A 76 3.11 -28.10 -28.36
N ARG A 77 3.03 -29.42 -28.52
CA ARG A 77 3.91 -30.19 -29.43
C ARG A 77 3.75 -29.77 -30.90
N GLU A 78 2.52 -29.56 -31.37
CA GLU A 78 2.23 -29.05 -32.72
C GLU A 78 2.92 -27.71 -32.99
N LEU A 79 3.04 -26.87 -31.96
CA LEU A 79 3.66 -25.55 -32.04
C LEU A 79 5.17 -25.58 -31.72
N GLY A 80 5.76 -26.74 -31.44
CA GLY A 80 7.16 -26.85 -31.02
C GLY A 80 7.45 -26.30 -29.62
N ILE A 81 6.44 -26.26 -28.75
CA ILE A 81 6.54 -25.84 -27.35
C ILE A 81 6.66 -27.10 -26.48
N GLU A 82 7.73 -27.19 -25.69
CA GLU A 82 7.95 -28.28 -24.75
C GLU A 82 7.13 -28.07 -23.46
N PRO A 83 6.23 -28.99 -23.09
CA PRO A 83 5.50 -28.89 -21.83
C PRO A 83 6.42 -29.19 -20.64
N VAL A 84 6.38 -28.32 -19.63
CA VAL A 84 6.89 -28.59 -18.28
C VAL A 84 5.70 -29.03 -17.43
N THR A 85 5.63 -30.33 -17.15
CA THR A 85 4.58 -30.92 -16.30
C THR A 85 5.13 -31.18 -14.89
N MET A 86 4.35 -31.61 -13.90
CA MET A 86 4.91 -31.87 -12.57
C MET A 86 5.61 -33.23 -12.49
N GLY A 87 6.76 -33.25 -11.84
CA GLY A 87 7.48 -34.48 -11.50
C GLY A 87 7.09 -35.00 -10.12
N PHE A 88 7.39 -36.28 -9.87
CA PHE A 88 7.30 -36.83 -8.52
C PHE A 88 8.62 -36.59 -7.78
N TYR A 89 8.61 -35.62 -6.87
CA TYR A 89 9.76 -35.23 -6.03
C TYR A 89 9.59 -35.65 -4.56
N GLY A 90 8.49 -36.35 -4.22
CA GLY A 90 8.27 -36.95 -2.89
C GLY A 90 6.97 -36.55 -2.22
N MET A 91 6.21 -35.59 -2.76
CA MET A 91 4.88 -35.24 -2.27
C MET A 91 3.99 -36.49 -2.15
N VAL A 92 3.43 -36.77 -0.97
CA VAL A 92 2.44 -37.84 -0.76
C VAL A 92 1.31 -37.37 0.16
N PRO A 93 0.13 -38.01 0.16
CA PRO A 93 -0.95 -37.68 1.09
C PRO A 93 -0.57 -37.89 2.56
N ASP A 94 -1.20 -37.15 3.47
CA ASP A 94 -1.03 -37.32 4.92
C ASP A 94 -1.39 -38.73 5.43
N PHE A 95 -2.31 -39.41 4.77
CA PHE A 95 -2.69 -40.80 5.04
C PHE A 95 -1.79 -41.84 4.39
N PHE A 96 -0.68 -41.46 3.72
CA PHE A 96 0.17 -42.42 2.99
C PHE A 96 0.71 -43.56 3.88
N ALA A 97 1.04 -43.22 5.14
CA ALA A 97 1.51 -44.17 6.15
C ALA A 97 0.50 -45.28 6.48
N THR A 98 -0.80 -45.08 6.20
CA THR A 98 -1.84 -46.12 6.44
C THR A 98 -1.64 -47.35 5.57
N ARG A 99 -1.06 -47.18 4.38
CA ARG A 99 -0.73 -48.27 3.46
C ARG A 99 0.74 -48.70 3.56
N PHE A 100 1.62 -47.76 3.83
CA PHE A 100 3.08 -47.96 3.91
C PHE A 100 3.62 -47.50 5.28
N PRO A 101 3.32 -48.23 6.38
CA PRO A 101 3.67 -47.79 7.74
C PRO A 101 5.18 -47.81 8.04
N ALA A 102 5.97 -48.50 7.21
CA ALA A 102 7.43 -48.55 7.33
C ALA A 102 8.15 -47.53 6.45
N ALA A 103 7.42 -46.79 5.60
CA ALA A 103 8.01 -45.78 4.73
C ALA A 103 8.48 -44.58 5.56
N HIS A 104 9.66 -44.03 5.22
CA HIS A 104 10.18 -42.83 5.85
C HIS A 104 9.49 -41.58 5.26
N ILE A 105 8.60 -40.98 6.05
CA ILE A 105 7.75 -39.85 5.64
C ILE A 105 8.05 -38.66 6.55
N ILE A 106 8.40 -37.52 5.96
CA ILE A 106 8.76 -36.28 6.65
C ILE A 106 7.56 -35.32 6.65
N PRO A 107 6.94 -35.05 7.81
CA PRO A 107 5.91 -34.02 7.93
C PRO A 107 6.45 -32.64 7.57
N GLN A 108 5.70 -31.90 6.76
CA GLN A 108 6.11 -30.56 6.29
C GLN A 108 5.53 -29.42 7.13
N GLY A 109 4.64 -29.71 8.08
CA GLY A 109 3.97 -28.69 8.91
C GLY A 109 2.87 -27.97 8.13
N ASN A 110 2.72 -26.68 8.40
CA ASN A 110 1.70 -25.84 7.77
C ASN A 110 2.34 -24.76 6.90
N TRP A 111 1.59 -24.28 5.90
CA TRP A 111 1.85 -23.04 5.19
C TRP A 111 0.88 -21.94 5.69
N VAL A 112 0.92 -20.76 5.07
CA VAL A 112 0.11 -19.58 5.37
C VAL A 112 -1.36 -19.95 5.63
N GLY A 113 -2.05 -19.23 6.51
CA GLY A 113 -3.45 -19.54 6.85
C GLY A 113 -3.62 -20.86 7.59
N GLY A 114 -2.54 -21.56 7.95
CA GLY A 114 -2.60 -22.87 8.61
C GLY A 114 -2.96 -24.02 7.68
N PHE A 115 -2.79 -23.87 6.36
CA PHE A 115 -2.94 -24.96 5.41
C PHE A 115 -1.96 -26.10 5.72
N VAL A 116 -2.48 -27.31 5.80
CA VAL A 116 -1.67 -28.51 6.00
C VAL A 116 -0.87 -28.77 4.74
N ARG A 117 0.46 -28.87 4.87
CA ARG A 117 1.35 -29.23 3.76
C ARG A 117 1.36 -30.75 3.59
N PRO A 118 1.28 -31.28 2.35
CA PRO A 118 1.55 -32.68 2.09
C PRO A 118 2.92 -33.09 2.68
N PRO A 119 3.03 -34.24 3.36
CA PRO A 119 4.33 -34.75 3.75
C PRO A 119 5.18 -35.18 2.55
N VAL A 120 6.49 -35.26 2.77
CA VAL A 120 7.46 -35.72 1.78
C VAL A 120 7.87 -37.16 2.10
N LEU A 121 7.65 -38.08 1.17
CA LEU A 121 8.27 -39.41 1.16
C LEU A 121 9.77 -39.25 0.84
N ASP A 122 10.63 -39.76 1.72
CA ASP A 122 12.09 -39.71 1.52
C ASP A 122 12.46 -40.32 0.17
N PRO A 123 13.14 -39.58 -0.72
CA PRO A 123 13.52 -40.11 -2.04
C PRO A 123 14.46 -41.32 -2.00
N SER A 124 15.12 -41.58 -0.87
CA SER A 124 15.93 -42.78 -0.65
C SER A 124 15.14 -44.00 -0.18
N ASP A 125 13.86 -43.84 0.19
CA ASP A 125 12.99 -44.93 0.61
C ASP A 125 12.65 -45.86 -0.58
N PRO A 126 12.65 -47.19 -0.41
CA PRO A 126 12.29 -48.12 -1.49
C PRO A 126 10.88 -47.90 -2.08
N VAL A 127 9.93 -47.39 -1.30
CA VAL A 127 8.57 -47.07 -1.75
C VAL A 127 8.58 -45.90 -2.72
N PHE A 128 9.54 -44.97 -2.63
CA PHE A 128 9.65 -43.82 -3.51
C PHE A 128 9.77 -44.24 -4.98
N ALA A 129 10.69 -45.17 -5.29
CA ALA A 129 10.90 -45.63 -6.66
C ALA A 129 9.65 -46.32 -7.24
N THR A 130 8.91 -47.06 -6.41
CA THR A 130 7.66 -47.73 -6.82
C THR A 130 6.57 -46.70 -7.11
N THR A 131 6.39 -45.73 -6.22
CA THR A 131 5.41 -44.63 -6.39
C THR A 131 5.75 -43.78 -7.62
N ALA A 132 7.01 -43.43 -7.80
CA ALA A 132 7.49 -42.66 -8.93
C ALA A 132 7.20 -43.35 -10.27
N ALA A 133 7.50 -44.66 -10.37
CA ALA A 133 7.24 -45.43 -11.58
C ALA A 133 5.76 -45.42 -11.97
N ILE A 134 4.88 -45.66 -10.99
CA ILE A 134 3.42 -45.60 -11.20
C ILE A 134 3.00 -44.18 -11.62
N TYR A 135 3.49 -43.16 -10.91
CA TYR A 135 3.16 -41.77 -11.21
C TYR A 135 3.51 -41.38 -12.64
N TYR A 136 4.74 -41.67 -13.09
CA TYR A 136 5.17 -41.32 -14.44
C TYR A 136 4.45 -42.13 -15.53
N GLU A 137 4.11 -43.40 -15.28
CA GLU A 137 3.26 -44.18 -16.18
C GLU A 137 1.86 -43.55 -16.34
N GLU A 138 1.23 -43.13 -15.23
CA GLU A 138 -0.08 -42.47 -15.28
C GLU A 138 0.00 -41.10 -15.96
N LEU A 139 1.05 -40.33 -15.66
CA LEU A 139 1.32 -39.02 -16.27
C LEU A 139 1.46 -39.13 -17.79
N GLU A 140 2.29 -40.05 -18.28
CA GLU A 140 2.46 -40.28 -19.71
C GLU A 140 1.17 -40.81 -20.36
N SER A 141 0.37 -41.63 -19.65
CA SER A 141 -0.91 -42.10 -20.17
C SER A 141 -1.92 -40.97 -20.43
N ILE A 142 -1.88 -39.91 -19.62
CA ILE A 142 -2.80 -38.77 -19.69
C ILE A 142 -2.28 -37.69 -20.64
N LEU A 143 -1.00 -37.34 -20.55
CA LEU A 143 -0.40 -36.23 -21.30
C LEU A 143 0.29 -36.68 -22.59
N GLY A 144 0.51 -37.97 -22.78
CA GLY A 144 1.46 -38.47 -23.77
C GLY A 144 2.92 -38.19 -23.36
N PRO A 145 3.89 -38.41 -24.26
CA PRO A 145 5.31 -38.30 -23.94
C PRO A 145 5.70 -36.87 -23.55
N VAL A 146 6.22 -36.67 -22.33
CA VAL A 146 6.76 -35.39 -21.84
C VAL A 146 8.21 -35.57 -21.41
N ARG A 147 9.06 -34.55 -21.62
CA ARG A 147 10.50 -34.58 -21.30
C ARG A 147 10.86 -33.77 -20.04
N PHE A 148 10.13 -32.70 -19.74
CA PHE A 148 10.49 -31.78 -18.66
C PHE A 148 9.51 -31.88 -17.50
N TYR A 149 10.06 -32.05 -16.29
CA TYR A 149 9.32 -32.23 -15.05
C TYR A 149 9.67 -31.13 -14.06
N GLY A 150 8.68 -30.34 -13.65
CA GLY A 150 8.73 -29.29 -12.65
C GLY A 150 8.53 -29.81 -11.22
N GLY A 151 8.90 -28.98 -10.25
CA GLY A 151 8.60 -29.22 -8.82
C GLY A 151 9.83 -29.15 -7.94
N ASP A 152 9.65 -28.73 -6.69
CA ASP A 152 10.74 -28.41 -5.79
C ASP A 152 10.43 -28.91 -4.38
N LEU A 153 11.41 -29.54 -3.73
CA LEU A 153 11.34 -29.74 -2.29
C LEU A 153 11.42 -28.37 -1.59
N PHE A 154 10.56 -28.16 -0.59
CA PHE A 154 10.65 -27.02 0.35
C PHE A 154 10.33 -25.64 -0.25
N HIS A 155 9.46 -25.59 -1.27
CA HIS A 155 8.94 -24.32 -1.78
C HIS A 155 8.24 -23.54 -0.66
N GLU A 156 8.66 -22.30 -0.41
CA GLU A 156 8.13 -21.41 0.65
C GLU A 156 8.08 -22.04 2.06
N GLY A 157 9.05 -22.90 2.38
CA GLY A 157 9.23 -23.43 3.73
C GLY A 157 9.24 -24.95 3.77
N GLY A 158 8.48 -25.55 4.69
CA GLY A 158 8.56 -26.98 4.96
C GLY A 158 9.76 -27.36 5.83
N ASN A 159 9.99 -28.67 5.95
CA ASN A 159 11.00 -29.23 6.85
C ASN A 159 11.81 -30.31 6.16
N THR A 160 13.14 -30.17 6.21
CA THR A 160 14.05 -31.21 5.72
C THR A 160 13.94 -32.52 6.48
N GLY A 161 13.51 -32.50 7.76
CA GLY A 161 13.41 -33.71 8.59
C GLY A 161 14.71 -34.48 8.74
N GLY A 162 15.87 -33.85 8.50
CA GLY A 162 17.16 -34.52 8.49
C GLY A 162 17.49 -35.28 7.19
N LEU A 163 16.71 -35.09 6.12
CA LEU A 163 17.04 -35.61 4.79
C LEU A 163 18.45 -35.20 4.37
N ASN A 164 19.21 -36.15 3.84
CA ASN A 164 20.43 -35.84 3.11
C ASN A 164 20.05 -35.27 1.74
N LEU A 165 20.20 -33.96 1.55
CA LEU A 165 19.69 -33.28 0.35
C LEU A 165 20.40 -33.73 -0.92
N GLY A 166 21.69 -34.03 -0.86
CA GLY A 166 22.44 -34.55 -2.01
C GLY A 166 21.92 -35.90 -2.49
N THR A 167 21.68 -36.83 -1.56
CA THR A 167 21.07 -38.14 -1.87
C THR A 167 19.65 -37.98 -2.38
N ALA A 168 18.85 -37.14 -1.72
CA ALA A 168 17.44 -36.91 -2.08
C ALA A 168 17.30 -36.36 -3.51
N TYR A 169 18.02 -35.29 -3.85
CA TYR A 169 18.00 -34.68 -5.17
C TYR A 169 18.47 -35.65 -6.26
N ARG A 170 19.54 -36.41 -5.99
CA ARG A 170 20.03 -37.43 -6.93
C ARG A 170 19.01 -38.54 -7.15
N ALA A 171 18.32 -38.98 -6.11
CA ALA A 171 17.29 -40.01 -6.20
C ALA A 171 16.06 -39.53 -7.00
N ILE A 172 15.59 -38.29 -6.79
CA ILE A 172 14.52 -37.66 -7.57
C ILE A 172 14.90 -37.62 -9.06
N GLN A 173 16.09 -37.11 -9.38
CA GLN A 173 16.57 -37.05 -10.76
C GLN A 173 16.68 -38.45 -11.38
N ASN A 174 17.15 -39.45 -10.63
CA ASN A 174 17.23 -40.82 -11.11
C ASN A 174 15.85 -41.42 -11.38
N ALA A 175 14.85 -41.13 -10.55
CA ALA A 175 13.48 -41.60 -10.76
C ALA A 175 12.85 -41.03 -12.04
N MET A 176 13.04 -39.73 -12.30
CA MET A 176 12.66 -39.13 -13.60
C MET A 176 13.33 -39.83 -14.78
N ARG A 177 14.65 -40.06 -14.66
CA ARG A 177 15.47 -40.66 -15.75
C ARG A 177 15.21 -42.15 -15.96
N ALA A 178 14.75 -42.86 -14.93
CA ALA A 178 14.37 -44.27 -15.05
C ALA A 178 13.15 -44.45 -15.95
N HIS A 179 12.20 -43.50 -15.92
CA HIS A 179 11.07 -43.48 -16.83
C HIS A 179 11.47 -42.92 -18.20
N ARG A 180 12.25 -41.83 -18.22
CA ARG A 180 12.68 -41.18 -19.47
C ARG A 180 14.15 -40.75 -19.42
N PRO A 181 15.07 -41.43 -20.15
CA PRO A 181 16.52 -41.19 -20.01
C PRO A 181 17.00 -39.75 -20.28
N ASP A 182 16.29 -39.01 -21.14
CA ASP A 182 16.56 -37.61 -21.50
C ASP A 182 15.75 -36.58 -20.69
N ALA A 183 15.11 -37.02 -19.60
CA ALA A 183 14.32 -36.17 -18.71
C ALA A 183 15.11 -34.99 -18.16
N GLY A 184 14.47 -33.82 -18.11
CA GLY A 184 15.00 -32.63 -17.44
C GLY A 184 14.16 -32.26 -16.22
N TRP A 185 14.82 -32.02 -15.09
CA TRP A 185 14.18 -31.50 -13.89
C TRP A 185 14.22 -29.96 -13.89
N VAL A 186 13.05 -29.34 -14.00
CA VAL A 186 12.89 -27.88 -13.95
C VAL A 186 12.55 -27.45 -12.52
N MET A 187 13.36 -26.59 -11.93
CA MET A 187 13.22 -26.15 -10.54
C MET A 187 12.87 -24.66 -10.46
N PHE A 188 11.92 -24.29 -9.60
CA PHE A 188 11.50 -22.92 -9.39
C PHE A 188 12.43 -22.21 -8.39
N GLY A 189 13.22 -21.26 -8.89
CA GLY A 189 14.23 -20.55 -8.12
C GLY A 189 13.65 -19.38 -7.33
N TRP A 190 13.04 -19.65 -6.18
CA TRP A 190 12.41 -18.65 -5.29
C TRP A 190 12.95 -18.72 -3.86
N THR A 191 13.14 -17.55 -3.22
CA THR A 191 13.47 -17.41 -1.78
C THR A 191 14.59 -18.35 -1.25
N GLY A 192 15.66 -18.52 -2.02
CA GLY A 192 16.81 -19.36 -1.64
C GLY A 192 16.64 -20.86 -1.98
N ASN A 193 15.49 -21.26 -2.50
CA ASN A 193 15.24 -22.55 -3.13
C ASN A 193 15.56 -22.49 -4.65
N PRO A 194 15.88 -23.62 -5.33
CA PRO A 194 16.39 -24.87 -4.76
C PRO A 194 17.66 -24.66 -3.93
N ARG A 195 17.89 -25.54 -2.94
CA ARG A 195 19.07 -25.47 -2.06
C ARG A 195 20.33 -25.93 -2.77
N GLN A 196 21.42 -25.17 -2.63
CA GLN A 196 22.68 -25.47 -3.31
C GLN A 196 23.24 -26.86 -2.95
N GLU A 197 23.12 -27.27 -1.69
CA GLU A 197 23.55 -28.60 -1.22
C GLU A 197 22.95 -29.76 -2.04
N GLY A 198 21.68 -29.65 -2.43
CA GLY A 198 21.02 -30.64 -3.28
C GLY A 198 21.49 -30.54 -4.73
N LEU A 199 21.56 -29.32 -5.27
CA LEU A 199 22.01 -29.04 -6.64
C LEU A 199 23.42 -29.57 -6.92
N ASP A 200 24.35 -29.49 -5.95
CA ASP A 200 25.73 -29.98 -6.08
C ASP A 200 25.78 -31.49 -6.35
N SER A 201 24.71 -32.22 -6.06
CA SER A 201 24.58 -33.65 -6.33
C SER A 201 23.83 -33.99 -7.62
N CYS A 202 23.25 -33.02 -8.32
CA CYS A 202 22.55 -33.28 -9.57
C CYS A 202 23.53 -33.49 -10.74
N VAL A 203 23.08 -34.22 -11.77
CA VAL A 203 23.72 -34.22 -13.09
C VAL A 203 23.28 -32.95 -13.82
N PRO A 204 24.19 -32.01 -14.15
CA PRO A 204 23.80 -30.68 -14.63
C PRO A 204 22.97 -30.69 -15.92
N ASP A 205 23.30 -31.55 -16.89
CA ASP A 205 22.60 -31.63 -18.20
C ASP A 205 21.12 -32.07 -18.10
N HIS A 206 20.69 -32.50 -16.90
CA HIS A 206 19.34 -32.96 -16.60
C HIS A 206 18.64 -32.07 -15.56
N VAL A 207 19.10 -30.84 -15.34
CA VAL A 207 18.47 -29.85 -14.46
C VAL A 207 18.41 -28.50 -15.17
N LEU A 208 17.35 -27.74 -14.90
CA LEU A 208 17.24 -26.33 -15.24
C LEU A 208 16.64 -25.57 -14.06
N VAL A 209 17.33 -24.57 -13.54
CA VAL A 209 16.76 -23.69 -12.51
C VAL A 209 16.15 -22.45 -13.16
N GLN A 210 14.87 -22.21 -12.95
CA GLN A 210 14.19 -20.99 -13.36
C GLN A 210 14.28 -19.97 -12.22
N GLN A 211 15.33 -19.16 -12.23
CA GLN A 211 15.52 -18.13 -11.22
C GLN A 211 14.48 -17.02 -11.42
N THR A 212 13.53 -16.91 -10.50
CA THR A 212 12.52 -15.86 -10.57
C THR A 212 12.98 -14.58 -9.88
N SER A 213 12.48 -13.45 -10.37
CA SER A 213 12.82 -12.13 -9.87
C SER A 213 11.59 -11.24 -9.82
N LYS A 214 11.37 -10.60 -8.68
CA LYS A 214 10.39 -9.54 -8.49
C LYS A 214 10.98 -8.14 -8.73
N HIS A 215 12.26 -8.05 -9.07
CA HIS A 215 12.94 -6.78 -9.32
C HIS A 215 12.60 -6.31 -10.73
N LEU A 216 11.73 -5.30 -10.85
CA LEU A 216 11.60 -4.49 -12.08
C LEU A 216 12.15 -3.07 -11.91
N GLY A 217 12.68 -2.75 -10.72
CA GLY A 217 13.24 -1.43 -10.39
C GLY A 217 14.41 -1.00 -11.28
N THR A 218 14.72 0.30 -11.28
CA THR A 218 15.88 0.87 -12.00
C THR A 218 17.21 0.32 -11.47
N ALA A 219 17.25 -0.04 -10.18
CA ALA A 219 18.37 -0.74 -9.54
C ALA A 219 18.41 -2.25 -9.83
N MET A 220 17.70 -2.72 -10.86
CA MET A 220 17.80 -4.09 -11.37
C MET A 220 19.28 -4.50 -11.45
N PRO A 221 19.70 -5.54 -10.70
CA PRO A 221 21.12 -5.79 -10.49
C PRO A 221 21.78 -6.16 -11.81
N VAL A 222 22.67 -5.29 -12.29
CA VAL A 222 23.46 -5.52 -13.52
C VAL A 222 24.56 -6.57 -13.28
N SER A 223 24.89 -6.87 -12.02
CA SER A 223 25.69 -8.04 -11.59
C SER A 223 25.71 -8.07 -10.06
N GLY A 224 25.50 -9.23 -9.42
CA GLY A 224 25.68 -9.40 -7.97
C GLY A 224 24.54 -10.08 -7.20
N SER A 225 23.31 -10.08 -7.73
CA SER A 225 22.14 -10.75 -7.11
C SER A 225 21.70 -12.02 -7.85
N PHE A 226 22.32 -12.34 -8.98
CA PHE A 226 22.12 -13.64 -9.63
C PHE A 226 22.73 -14.73 -8.77
N ARG A 227 21.98 -15.81 -8.51
CA ARG A 227 22.57 -17.01 -7.93
C ARG A 227 23.33 -17.69 -9.06
N ASN A 228 24.63 -17.91 -8.85
CA ASN A 228 25.48 -18.57 -9.83
C ASN A 228 25.20 -20.09 -9.94
N TYR A 229 24.45 -20.67 -8.99
CA TYR A 229 24.14 -22.11 -8.94
C TYR A 229 25.39 -23.00 -9.11
N GLY A 230 26.48 -22.64 -8.44
CA GLY A 230 27.80 -23.28 -8.58
C GLY A 230 28.57 -22.92 -9.86
N GLY A 231 27.91 -22.36 -10.87
CA GLY A 231 28.48 -21.99 -12.17
C GLY A 231 28.31 -23.05 -13.24
N TRP A 232 27.86 -24.26 -12.88
CA TRP A 232 27.66 -25.38 -13.79
C TRP A 232 26.20 -25.79 -13.99
N ILE A 233 25.31 -25.49 -13.04
CA ILE A 233 23.88 -25.82 -13.18
C ILE A 233 23.24 -24.87 -14.20
N PRO A 234 22.57 -25.40 -15.25
CA PRO A 234 21.84 -24.57 -16.21
C PRO A 234 20.74 -23.78 -15.52
N TRP A 235 20.59 -22.50 -15.88
CA TRP A 235 19.53 -21.67 -15.30
C TRP A 235 19.00 -20.61 -16.28
N THR A 236 17.74 -20.21 -16.10
CA THR A 236 17.11 -19.09 -16.81
C THR A 236 16.72 -18.00 -15.83
N TRP A 237 16.73 -16.74 -16.27
CA TRP A 237 16.15 -15.64 -15.49
C TRP A 237 14.69 -15.43 -15.87
N GLN A 238 13.80 -15.29 -14.89
CA GLN A 238 12.39 -15.02 -15.14
C GLN A 238 11.87 -13.85 -14.33
N ILE A 239 11.06 -13.01 -14.98
CA ILE A 239 10.37 -11.91 -14.30
C ILE A 239 9.04 -12.40 -13.70
N ILE A 240 8.78 -12.00 -12.46
CA ILE A 240 7.45 -11.99 -11.85
C ILE A 240 7.03 -10.53 -11.78
N ASP A 241 6.25 -10.08 -12.76
CA ASP A 241 5.78 -8.70 -12.84
C ASP A 241 4.33 -8.52 -12.37
N ASN A 242 3.60 -9.62 -12.22
CA ASN A 242 2.26 -9.65 -11.65
C ASN A 242 2.19 -10.65 -10.50
N PHE A 243 1.72 -10.18 -9.35
CA PHE A 243 1.40 -10.97 -8.16
C PHE A 243 -0.11 -11.01 -8.00
N GLY A 244 -0.65 -12.14 -7.56
CA GLY A 244 -2.06 -12.37 -7.27
C GLY A 244 -3.01 -12.31 -8.47
N GLY A 245 -2.58 -11.89 -9.66
CA GLY A 245 -3.45 -11.47 -10.76
C GLY A 245 -4.00 -10.05 -10.59
N ASN A 246 -3.38 -9.23 -9.73
CA ASN A 246 -3.94 -7.94 -9.33
C ASN A 246 -3.96 -6.92 -10.47
N HIS A 247 -5.02 -6.11 -10.51
CA HIS A 247 -5.23 -5.08 -11.52
C HIS A 247 -4.65 -3.73 -11.09
N GLY A 248 -3.83 -3.12 -11.93
CA GLY A 248 -3.21 -1.81 -11.71
C GLY A 248 -2.14 -1.54 -12.76
N LEU A 249 -1.82 -0.26 -12.97
CA LEU A 249 -0.72 0.12 -13.86
C LEU A 249 0.60 -0.08 -13.13
N TYR A 250 1.48 -0.92 -13.67
CA TYR A 250 2.76 -1.23 -13.07
C TYR A 250 3.79 -1.73 -14.08
N GLY A 251 4.98 -1.13 -13.97
CA GLY A 251 6.26 -1.79 -14.10
C GLY A 251 7.33 -0.84 -14.64
N ASN A 252 8.19 -1.26 -15.57
CA ASN A 252 9.37 -0.47 -15.93
C ASN A 252 9.84 -0.68 -17.38
N PHE A 253 9.47 0.24 -18.29
CA PHE A 253 9.86 0.16 -19.69
C PHE A 253 11.36 0.33 -19.90
N ASP A 254 12.01 1.27 -19.21
CA ASP A 254 13.45 1.53 -19.33
C ASP A 254 14.28 0.28 -18.96
N THR A 255 13.90 -0.37 -17.86
CA THR A 255 14.54 -1.60 -17.39
C THR A 255 14.35 -2.74 -18.39
N ILE A 256 13.13 -2.92 -18.91
CA ILE A 256 12.84 -4.01 -19.86
C ILE A 256 13.55 -3.76 -21.18
N ALA A 257 13.54 -2.53 -21.69
CA ALA A 257 14.17 -2.18 -22.96
C ALA A 257 15.70 -2.33 -22.95
N THR A 258 16.32 -2.45 -21.77
CA THR A 258 17.77 -2.67 -21.58
C THR A 258 18.13 -4.10 -21.21
N LEU A 259 17.20 -5.07 -21.28
CA LEU A 259 17.51 -6.47 -21.01
C LEU A 259 18.58 -7.05 -21.96
N PRO A 260 18.64 -6.70 -23.26
CA PRO A 260 19.68 -7.20 -24.16
C PRO A 260 21.10 -6.91 -23.66
N SER A 261 21.45 -5.65 -23.37
CA SER A 261 22.78 -5.31 -22.83
C SER A 261 23.04 -5.98 -21.48
N ARG A 262 22.03 -6.01 -20.60
CA ARG A 262 22.13 -6.65 -19.27
C ARG A 262 22.47 -8.14 -19.34
N PHE A 263 21.95 -8.86 -20.33
CA PHE A 263 22.20 -10.31 -20.44
C PHE A 263 23.33 -10.67 -21.41
N LEU A 264 23.61 -9.85 -22.44
CA LEU A 264 24.57 -10.17 -23.50
C LEU A 264 25.97 -9.59 -23.27
N ASP A 265 26.12 -8.46 -22.55
CA ASP A 265 27.41 -7.77 -22.40
C ASP A 265 28.35 -8.39 -21.33
N GLY A 266 28.07 -9.62 -20.89
CA GLY A 266 29.03 -10.42 -20.10
C GLY A 266 28.93 -10.31 -18.56
N GLY A 267 27.82 -9.79 -18.03
CA GLY A 267 27.56 -9.67 -16.57
C GLY A 267 26.83 -10.85 -15.92
N VAL A 268 26.34 -11.81 -16.71
CA VAL A 268 25.52 -12.92 -16.23
C VAL A 268 26.40 -14.10 -15.81
N PRO A 269 26.30 -14.59 -14.57
CA PRO A 269 27.19 -15.64 -14.08
C PRO A 269 26.78 -17.04 -14.53
N GLY A 270 27.78 -17.91 -14.67
CA GLY A 270 27.57 -19.35 -14.74
C GLY A 270 26.94 -19.83 -16.05
N ASN A 271 26.09 -20.86 -15.93
CA ASN A 271 25.53 -21.58 -17.06
C ASN A 271 24.14 -21.05 -17.47
N PHE A 272 24.07 -19.76 -17.78
CA PHE A 272 22.83 -19.09 -18.19
C PHE A 272 22.32 -19.59 -19.54
N GLN A 273 21.03 -19.94 -19.61
CA GLN A 273 20.38 -20.56 -20.77
C GLN A 273 19.32 -19.67 -21.43
N GLY A 274 18.91 -18.57 -20.81
CA GLY A 274 17.94 -17.65 -21.38
C GLY A 274 17.00 -16.99 -20.37
N ILE A 275 15.92 -16.41 -20.90
CA ILE A 275 14.94 -15.64 -20.16
C ILE A 275 13.54 -16.25 -20.25
N GLY A 276 12.67 -15.96 -19.28
CA GLY A 276 11.29 -16.46 -19.25
C GLY A 276 10.35 -15.55 -18.45
N HIS A 277 9.06 -15.86 -18.46
CA HIS A 277 8.03 -15.03 -17.82
C HIS A 277 7.20 -15.89 -16.86
N SER A 278 7.14 -15.49 -15.59
CA SER A 278 6.40 -16.19 -14.53
C SER A 278 5.42 -15.24 -13.80
N PRO A 279 4.45 -14.63 -14.49
CA PRO A 279 3.43 -13.83 -13.82
C PRO A 279 2.47 -14.77 -13.08
N GLU A 280 2.07 -14.42 -11.85
CA GLU A 280 1.06 -15.20 -11.12
C GLU A 280 -0.34 -15.08 -11.74
N GLY A 281 -0.61 -13.95 -12.40
CA GLY A 281 -1.79 -13.77 -13.23
C GLY A 281 -1.49 -12.97 -14.49
N ILE A 282 -2.19 -13.31 -15.58
CA ILE A 282 -2.07 -12.65 -16.89
C ILE A 282 -3.29 -11.77 -17.16
N GLY A 283 -3.22 -10.95 -18.23
CA GLY A 283 -4.33 -10.09 -18.66
C GLY A 283 -4.27 -8.67 -18.11
N THR A 284 -3.13 -8.26 -17.56
CA THR A 284 -2.83 -6.91 -17.10
C THR A 284 -1.61 -6.36 -17.84
N ASN A 285 -1.43 -5.03 -17.85
CA ASN A 285 -0.24 -4.34 -18.38
C ASN A 285 0.24 -4.84 -19.77
N PRO A 286 -0.65 -4.88 -20.80
CA PRO A 286 -0.36 -5.58 -22.05
C PRO A 286 0.83 -5.01 -22.84
N LEU A 287 1.11 -3.71 -22.74
CA LEU A 287 2.27 -3.11 -23.41
C LEU A 287 3.59 -3.48 -22.73
N GLN A 288 3.60 -3.58 -21.40
CA GLN A 288 4.78 -4.10 -20.69
C GLN A 288 5.08 -5.53 -21.09
N THR A 289 4.05 -6.39 -21.11
CA THR A 289 4.19 -7.77 -21.54
C THR A 289 4.68 -7.85 -23.00
N ALA A 290 4.16 -7.00 -23.88
CA ALA A 290 4.60 -6.94 -25.27
C ALA A 290 6.08 -6.54 -25.39
N LEU A 291 6.50 -5.47 -24.71
CA LEU A 291 7.90 -5.03 -24.69
C LEU A 291 8.81 -6.14 -24.14
N TYR A 292 8.39 -6.82 -23.06
CA TYR A 292 9.16 -7.91 -22.47
C TYR A 292 9.39 -9.06 -23.45
N TYR A 293 8.33 -9.51 -24.14
CA TYR A 293 8.46 -10.56 -25.14
C TYR A 293 9.22 -10.11 -26.40
N ASP A 294 9.19 -8.83 -26.75
CA ASP A 294 10.03 -8.30 -27.82
C ASP A 294 11.51 -8.48 -27.51
N MET A 295 11.93 -8.33 -26.24
CA MET A 295 13.33 -8.50 -25.85
C MET A 295 13.84 -9.93 -26.06
N PHE A 296 12.97 -10.92 -26.22
CA PHE A 296 13.38 -12.30 -26.50
C PHE A 296 14.01 -12.43 -27.89
N TRP A 297 13.82 -11.42 -28.74
CA TRP A 297 14.24 -11.39 -30.14
C TRP A 297 15.21 -10.24 -30.47
N ARG A 298 15.72 -9.53 -29.46
CA ARG A 298 16.63 -8.38 -29.64
C ARG A 298 18.03 -8.74 -29.17
N ASP A 299 19.03 -8.28 -29.93
CA ASP A 299 20.45 -8.35 -29.56
C ASP A 299 21.01 -6.99 -29.10
N ALA A 300 20.17 -5.95 -29.10
CA ALA A 300 20.51 -4.60 -28.68
C ALA A 300 19.33 -3.94 -27.95
N ASP A 301 19.66 -3.01 -27.08
CA ASP A 301 18.69 -2.22 -26.31
C ASP A 301 17.76 -1.42 -27.22
N VAL A 302 16.56 -1.15 -26.72
CA VAL A 302 15.48 -0.51 -27.48
C VAL A 302 15.23 0.90 -26.98
N ASP A 303 15.10 1.85 -27.90
CA ASP A 303 14.55 3.17 -27.57
C ASP A 303 13.04 3.03 -27.32
N VAL A 304 12.64 3.21 -26.06
CA VAL A 304 11.24 3.12 -25.63
C VAL A 304 10.35 4.10 -26.40
N SER A 305 10.85 5.31 -26.72
CA SER A 305 10.04 6.31 -27.40
C SER A 305 9.67 5.87 -28.82
N GLY A 306 10.66 5.45 -29.61
CA GLY A 306 10.43 4.91 -30.95
C GLY A 306 9.62 3.60 -30.93
N TRP A 307 9.83 2.73 -29.94
CA TRP A 307 9.04 1.51 -29.80
C TRP A 307 7.55 1.81 -29.53
N LEU A 308 7.26 2.83 -28.72
CA LEU A 308 5.88 3.26 -28.47
C LEU A 308 5.22 3.85 -29.72
N ASP A 309 5.94 4.56 -30.59
CA ASP A 309 5.38 5.10 -31.83
C ASP A 309 4.75 4.01 -32.72
N GLU A 310 5.49 2.90 -32.89
CA GLU A 310 5.04 1.75 -33.67
C GLU A 310 3.95 0.96 -32.93
N THR A 311 4.17 0.68 -31.64
CA THR A 311 3.32 -0.23 -30.87
C THR A 311 1.94 0.36 -30.57
N ILE A 312 1.86 1.66 -30.27
CA ILE A 312 0.57 2.34 -30.04
C ILE A 312 -0.25 2.36 -31.33
N THR A 313 0.39 2.66 -32.46
CA THR A 313 -0.26 2.63 -33.77
C THR A 313 -0.77 1.22 -34.09
N ALA A 314 0.03 0.19 -33.87
CA ALA A 314 -0.37 -1.20 -34.09
C ALA A 314 -1.51 -1.65 -33.17
N ARG A 315 -1.46 -1.28 -31.89
CA ARG A 315 -2.47 -1.63 -30.87
C ARG A 315 -3.83 -1.00 -31.18
N TYR A 316 -3.84 0.25 -31.62
CA TYR A 316 -5.07 1.00 -31.89
C TYR A 316 -5.53 0.93 -33.34
N GLY A 317 -4.68 0.45 -34.25
CA GLY A 317 -4.96 0.36 -35.68
C GLY A 317 -4.93 1.71 -36.40
N ALA A 318 -4.57 2.79 -35.71
CA ALA A 318 -4.45 4.15 -36.24
C ALA A 318 -3.49 4.97 -35.36
N SER A 319 -2.75 5.88 -35.99
CA SER A 319 -1.89 6.84 -35.28
C SER A 319 -2.74 7.94 -34.63
N SER A 320 -2.45 8.28 -33.38
CA SER A 320 -3.03 9.44 -32.70
C SER A 320 -1.97 10.12 -31.85
N SER A 321 -1.72 11.41 -32.11
CA SER A 321 -0.74 12.19 -31.34
C SER A 321 -1.13 12.31 -29.87
N SER A 322 -2.42 12.43 -29.57
CA SER A 322 -2.92 12.48 -28.18
C SER A 322 -2.73 11.14 -27.48
N ALA A 323 -3.10 10.02 -28.12
CA ALA A 323 -2.88 8.71 -27.51
C ALA A 323 -1.39 8.42 -27.31
N ARG A 324 -0.54 8.81 -28.29
CA ARG A 324 0.91 8.68 -28.15
C ARG A 324 1.43 9.50 -26.98
N ALA A 325 1.05 10.78 -26.87
CA ALA A 325 1.44 11.63 -25.76
C ALA A 325 0.96 11.07 -24.40
N ALA A 326 -0.23 10.46 -24.33
CA ALA A 326 -0.70 9.79 -23.11
C ALA A 326 0.26 8.69 -22.65
N TRP A 327 0.76 7.88 -23.60
CA TRP A 327 1.72 6.83 -23.30
C TRP A 327 3.11 7.35 -22.92
N ASP A 328 3.49 8.56 -23.32
CA ASP A 328 4.70 9.21 -22.77
C ASP A 328 4.52 9.54 -21.29
N MET A 329 3.34 10.03 -20.90
CA MET A 329 3.05 10.30 -19.49
C MET A 329 3.09 9.00 -18.69
N LEU A 330 2.49 7.91 -19.20
CA LEU A 330 2.48 6.60 -18.53
C LEU A 330 3.88 5.97 -18.45
N ALA A 331 4.67 6.07 -19.52
CA ALA A 331 6.04 5.55 -19.60
C ALA A 331 6.97 6.18 -18.56
N ARG A 332 6.79 7.49 -18.25
CA ARG A 332 7.59 8.17 -17.22
C ARG A 332 7.02 8.08 -15.80
N SER A 333 5.85 7.46 -15.64
CA SER A 333 5.10 7.38 -14.38
C SER A 333 4.92 5.92 -13.92
N SER A 334 3.72 5.35 -14.04
CA SER A 334 3.40 3.98 -13.57
C SER A 334 4.16 2.87 -14.29
N TYR A 335 4.77 3.13 -15.45
CA TYR A 335 5.68 2.21 -16.14
C TYR A 335 7.16 2.59 -15.96
N ARG A 336 7.48 3.25 -14.83
CA ARG A 336 8.85 3.59 -14.42
C ARG A 336 9.12 3.32 -12.95
N CYS A 337 8.72 2.14 -12.46
CA CYS A 337 8.95 1.74 -11.07
C CYS A 337 10.45 1.83 -10.70
N PRO A 338 10.85 2.66 -9.74
CA PRO A 338 12.26 2.85 -9.38
C PRO A 338 12.77 1.77 -8.42
N VAL A 339 11.85 1.09 -7.73
CA VAL A 339 12.16 0.18 -6.62
C VAL A 339 11.65 -1.24 -6.90
N GLU A 340 12.06 -2.18 -6.05
CA GLU A 340 11.49 -3.52 -6.01
C GLU A 340 10.11 -3.52 -5.34
N GLN A 341 9.09 -4.07 -5.99
CA GLN A 341 7.74 -4.22 -5.43
C GLN A 341 7.08 -5.51 -5.95
N GLU A 342 6.15 -6.07 -5.15
CA GLU A 342 5.33 -7.22 -5.54
C GLU A 342 4.11 -6.77 -6.36
N GLY A 343 4.42 -6.27 -7.56
CA GLY A 343 3.45 -5.78 -8.53
C GLY A 343 2.95 -4.37 -8.23
N ILE A 344 1.66 -4.16 -8.48
CA ILE A 344 0.97 -2.86 -8.41
C ILE A 344 0.95 -2.26 -6.99
N CYS A 345 0.78 -0.93 -6.88
CA CYS A 345 0.30 -0.36 -5.63
C CYS A 345 -1.21 -0.61 -5.51
N ASP A 346 -1.62 -1.09 -4.33
CA ASP A 346 -2.95 -1.57 -4.05
C ASP A 346 -4.01 -0.47 -4.17
N LEU A 347 -5.21 -0.90 -4.51
CA LEU A 347 -6.35 -0.01 -4.57
C LEU A 347 -7.01 0.08 -3.18
N ILE A 348 -7.37 1.30 -2.75
CA ILE A 348 -8.16 1.46 -1.51
C ILE A 348 -9.50 0.73 -1.63
N PHE A 349 -10.04 0.65 -2.86
CA PHE A 349 -11.28 -0.07 -3.15
C PHE A 349 -11.21 -1.53 -2.70
N ALA A 350 -10.14 -2.24 -3.05
CA ALA A 350 -9.94 -3.65 -2.70
C ALA A 350 -9.39 -3.85 -1.29
N THR A 351 -8.99 -2.78 -0.59
CA THR A 351 -8.45 -2.89 0.77
C THR A 351 -9.57 -3.22 1.76
N ARG A 352 -9.35 -4.23 2.60
CA ARG A 352 -10.25 -4.48 3.74
C ARG A 352 -10.28 -3.23 4.65
N PRO A 353 -11.47 -2.70 4.97
CA PRO A 353 -11.58 -1.46 5.74
C PRO A 353 -10.95 -1.58 7.13
N ARG A 354 -10.14 -0.59 7.50
CA ARG A 354 -9.54 -0.43 8.84
C ARG A 354 -9.05 1.00 9.02
N ALA A 355 -8.72 1.39 10.25
CA ALA A 355 -8.00 2.63 10.51
C ALA A 355 -6.58 2.53 9.94
N GLY A 356 -6.09 3.57 9.26
CA GLY A 356 -4.78 3.56 8.62
C GLY A 356 -4.67 2.51 7.50
N ALA A 357 -5.75 2.28 6.75
CA ALA A 357 -5.75 1.40 5.59
C ALA A 357 -4.78 1.93 4.53
N THR A 358 -3.64 1.25 4.40
CA THR A 358 -2.62 1.58 3.40
C THR A 358 -2.68 0.63 2.21
N LYS A 359 -2.84 -0.67 2.46
CA LYS A 359 -2.74 -1.73 1.46
C LYS A 359 -3.79 -2.82 1.66
N ALA A 360 -4.17 -3.47 0.56
CA ALA A 360 -5.08 -4.61 0.54
C ALA A 360 -4.35 -5.90 0.91
N ARG A 361 -3.16 -6.12 0.33
CA ARG A 361 -2.42 -7.38 0.40
C ARG A 361 -1.35 -7.33 1.48
N THR A 362 -1.13 -8.45 2.17
CA THR A 362 -0.14 -8.57 3.25
C THR A 362 1.28 -8.21 2.82
N TRP A 363 1.71 -8.66 1.63
CA TRP A 363 3.09 -8.47 1.14
C TRP A 363 3.26 -7.32 0.13
N SER A 364 2.21 -6.55 -0.15
CA SER A 364 2.35 -5.35 -0.96
C SER A 364 3.24 -4.32 -0.25
N ALA A 365 4.25 -3.81 -0.97
CA ALA A 365 5.05 -2.66 -0.52
C ALA A 365 4.23 -1.37 -0.52
N ASN A 366 3.31 -1.27 -1.49
CA ASN A 366 2.35 -0.18 -1.65
C ASN A 366 2.95 1.23 -1.51
N THR A 367 4.07 1.47 -2.18
CA THR A 367 4.72 2.79 -2.21
C THR A 367 4.46 3.44 -3.58
N PRO A 368 3.55 4.42 -3.68
CA PRO A 368 3.35 5.17 -4.92
C PRO A 368 4.66 5.85 -5.34
N TYR A 369 5.00 5.76 -6.63
CA TYR A 369 6.27 6.29 -7.17
C TYR A 369 6.08 7.18 -8.40
N TRP A 370 4.84 7.44 -8.78
CA TRP A 370 4.51 8.26 -9.94
C TRP A 370 4.00 9.63 -9.54
N CYS A 371 4.15 10.56 -10.47
CA CYS A 371 3.44 11.82 -10.47
C CYS A 371 1.94 11.60 -10.74
N GLU A 372 1.07 12.08 -9.86
CA GLU A 372 -0.38 11.96 -10.05
C GLU A 372 -0.87 12.80 -11.25
N LEU A 373 -0.23 13.94 -11.54
CA LEU A 373 -0.57 14.75 -12.72
C LEU A 373 -0.28 14.04 -14.03
N ASP A 374 0.77 13.23 -14.10
CA ASP A 374 1.06 12.43 -15.30
C ASP A 374 -0.08 11.45 -15.57
N ILE A 375 -0.71 10.90 -14.53
CA ILE A 375 -1.88 10.02 -14.67
C ILE A 375 -3.11 10.80 -15.16
N VAL A 376 -3.38 11.96 -14.57
CA VAL A 376 -4.52 12.81 -14.97
C VAL A 376 -4.36 13.31 -16.40
N GLU A 377 -3.15 13.69 -16.80
CA GLU A 377 -2.84 14.15 -18.15
C GLU A 377 -2.89 13.00 -19.16
N ALA A 378 -2.38 11.81 -18.81
CA ALA A 378 -2.56 10.60 -19.63
C ALA A 378 -4.05 10.33 -19.87
N TRP A 379 -4.87 10.43 -18.83
CA TRP A 379 -6.31 10.22 -18.91
C TRP A 379 -6.99 11.24 -19.84
N ARG A 380 -6.68 12.53 -19.68
CA ARG A 380 -7.18 13.60 -20.56
C ARG A 380 -6.80 13.36 -22.02
N LEU A 381 -5.54 13.00 -22.27
CA LEU A 381 -5.02 12.75 -23.61
C LEU A 381 -5.66 11.53 -24.27
N LEU A 382 -5.95 10.47 -23.52
CA LEU A 382 -6.73 9.34 -24.02
C LEU A 382 -8.17 9.76 -24.35
N LEU A 383 -8.85 10.51 -23.48
CA LEU A 383 -10.19 11.06 -23.78
C LEU A 383 -10.17 11.93 -25.05
N GLN A 384 -9.14 12.74 -25.24
CA GLN A 384 -8.94 13.54 -26.46
C GLN A 384 -8.76 12.68 -27.72
N ALA A 385 -8.17 11.49 -27.60
CA ALA A 385 -8.02 10.54 -28.69
C ALA A 385 -9.29 9.72 -28.97
N ALA A 386 -10.25 9.69 -28.05
CA ALA A 386 -11.44 8.86 -28.12
C ALA A 386 -12.31 9.08 -29.39
N PRO A 387 -12.49 10.30 -29.92
CA PRO A 387 -13.23 10.49 -31.17
C PRO A 387 -12.63 9.72 -32.36
N GLN A 388 -11.33 9.46 -32.35
CA GLN A 388 -10.62 8.71 -33.39
C GLN A 388 -10.54 7.21 -33.08
N LEU A 389 -10.36 6.85 -31.80
CA LEU A 389 -9.94 5.51 -31.40
C LEU A 389 -11.00 4.68 -30.66
N SER A 390 -12.13 5.27 -30.27
CA SER A 390 -13.16 4.60 -29.45
C SER A 390 -13.75 3.32 -30.07
N GLY A 391 -13.68 3.15 -31.39
CA GLY A 391 -14.07 1.91 -32.07
C GLY A 391 -13.16 0.71 -31.75
N ASN A 392 -11.92 0.95 -31.34
CA ASN A 392 -10.94 -0.10 -31.03
C ASN A 392 -11.12 -0.61 -29.58
N ALA A 393 -11.20 -1.94 -29.40
CA ALA A 393 -11.40 -2.55 -28.09
C ALA A 393 -10.17 -2.41 -27.15
N ASN A 394 -8.96 -2.40 -27.69
CA ASN A 394 -7.73 -2.17 -26.92
C ASN A 394 -7.67 -0.73 -26.38
N PHE A 395 -8.09 0.24 -27.19
CA PHE A 395 -8.18 1.63 -26.74
C PHE A 395 -9.18 1.77 -25.58
N ARG A 396 -10.37 1.17 -25.70
CA ARG A 396 -11.37 1.19 -24.61
C ARG A 396 -10.84 0.49 -23.34
N HIS A 397 -10.12 -0.62 -23.49
CA HIS A 397 -9.48 -1.30 -22.37
C HIS A 397 -8.46 -0.40 -21.66
N ASP A 398 -7.56 0.25 -22.40
CA ASP A 398 -6.55 1.14 -21.82
C ASP A 398 -7.18 2.37 -21.17
N LEU A 399 -8.26 2.92 -21.75
CA LEU A 399 -9.02 4.00 -21.15
C LEU A 399 -9.66 3.59 -19.82
N VAL A 400 -10.21 2.36 -19.71
CA VAL A 400 -10.73 1.84 -18.43
C VAL A 400 -9.62 1.71 -17.39
N ASP A 401 -8.47 1.16 -17.76
CA ASP A 401 -7.34 0.98 -16.84
C ASP A 401 -6.81 2.31 -16.31
N VAL A 402 -6.64 3.32 -17.18
CA VAL A 402 -6.19 4.67 -16.77
C VAL A 402 -7.26 5.39 -15.94
N THR A 403 -8.54 5.27 -16.31
CA THR A 403 -9.65 5.84 -15.52
C THR A 403 -9.66 5.26 -14.11
N ARG A 404 -9.59 3.92 -13.97
CA ARG A 404 -9.51 3.26 -12.66
C ARG A 404 -8.32 3.75 -11.85
N HIS A 405 -7.16 3.90 -12.49
CA HIS A 405 -5.95 4.34 -11.81
C HIS A 405 -6.09 5.76 -11.25
N ALA A 406 -6.63 6.69 -12.04
CA ALA A 406 -6.94 8.05 -11.59
C ALA A 406 -7.98 8.08 -10.45
N MET A 407 -9.03 7.26 -10.54
CA MET A 407 -10.01 7.11 -9.46
C MET A 407 -9.38 6.59 -8.17
N ASN A 408 -8.42 5.65 -8.26
CA ASN A 408 -7.75 5.12 -7.09
C ASN A 408 -6.98 6.19 -6.33
N VAL A 409 -6.23 7.04 -7.06
CA VAL A 409 -5.52 8.19 -6.47
C VAL A 409 -6.47 9.07 -5.66
N HIS A 410 -7.61 9.44 -6.26
CA HIS A 410 -8.60 10.27 -5.57
C HIS A 410 -9.25 9.56 -4.37
N SER A 411 -9.63 8.29 -4.52
CA SER A 411 -10.32 7.54 -3.47
C SER A 411 -9.50 7.35 -2.20
N LYS A 412 -8.16 7.23 -2.30
CA LYS A 412 -7.29 7.15 -1.13
C LYS A 412 -7.34 8.44 -0.31
N ARG A 413 -7.39 9.60 -0.98
CA ARG A 413 -7.54 10.89 -0.31
C ARG A 413 -8.91 11.04 0.34
N VAL A 414 -9.98 10.68 -0.35
CA VAL A 414 -11.35 10.71 0.23
C VAL A 414 -11.41 9.82 1.48
N TYR A 415 -10.76 8.66 1.46
CA TYR A 415 -10.63 7.81 2.65
C TYR A 415 -9.88 8.51 3.80
N ASP A 416 -8.73 9.14 3.52
CA ASP A 416 -7.95 9.84 4.55
C ASP A 416 -8.73 11.01 5.17
N GLU A 417 -9.43 11.78 4.34
CA GLU A 417 -10.30 12.88 4.78
C GLU A 417 -11.50 12.37 5.59
N MET A 418 -12.12 11.26 5.18
CA MET A 418 -13.18 10.60 5.94
C MET A 418 -12.68 10.16 7.32
N MET A 419 -11.50 9.52 7.40
CA MET A 419 -10.94 9.08 8.68
C MET A 419 -10.54 10.25 9.57
N ALA A 420 -9.96 11.31 9.01
CA ALA A 420 -9.65 12.53 9.75
C ALA A 420 -10.92 13.18 10.32
N ALA A 421 -12.00 13.26 9.54
CA ALA A 421 -13.29 13.78 9.99
C ALA A 421 -13.90 12.92 11.12
N PHE A 422 -13.82 11.59 11.01
CA PHE A 422 -14.24 10.69 12.09
C PHE A 422 -13.48 10.97 13.40
N GLU A 423 -12.16 11.15 13.32
CA GLU A 423 -11.31 11.40 14.48
C GLU A 423 -11.54 12.78 15.11
N LEU A 424 -11.75 13.79 14.28
CA LEU A 424 -12.10 15.15 14.69
C LEU A 424 -13.54 15.28 15.17
N ARG A 425 -14.34 14.22 15.07
CA ARG A 425 -15.77 14.22 15.36
C ARG A 425 -16.54 15.26 14.53
N ASP A 426 -16.12 15.47 13.28
CA ASP A 426 -16.83 16.27 12.28
C ASP A 426 -17.80 15.39 11.49
N GLN A 427 -19.08 15.38 11.91
CA GLN A 427 -20.11 14.52 11.29
C GLN A 427 -20.43 14.93 9.87
N ALA A 428 -20.44 16.23 9.59
CA ALA A 428 -20.81 16.75 8.28
C ALA A 428 -19.77 16.35 7.23
N VAL A 429 -18.48 16.55 7.52
CA VAL A 429 -17.40 16.15 6.61
C VAL A 429 -17.29 14.63 6.51
N PHE A 430 -17.49 13.90 7.61
CA PHE A 430 -17.51 12.43 7.58
C PHE A 430 -18.62 11.90 6.68
N ASP A 431 -19.85 12.42 6.80
CA ASP A 431 -20.98 12.00 5.98
C ASP A 431 -20.78 12.37 4.51
N GLU A 432 -20.23 13.55 4.21
CA GLU A 432 -19.88 13.97 2.86
C GLU A 432 -18.84 13.02 2.22
N ARG A 433 -17.70 12.82 2.89
CA ARG A 433 -16.59 12.00 2.35
C ARG A 433 -16.92 10.53 2.31
N SER A 434 -17.68 10.01 3.27
CA SER A 434 -18.16 8.63 3.22
C SER A 434 -19.16 8.39 2.09
N ALA A 435 -20.07 9.34 1.81
CA ALA A 435 -20.98 9.26 0.66
C ALA A 435 -20.22 9.36 -0.68
N GLU A 436 -19.22 10.24 -0.77
CA GLU A 436 -18.34 10.36 -1.92
C GLU A 436 -17.56 9.06 -2.18
N LEU A 437 -16.98 8.45 -1.14
CA LEU A 437 -16.28 7.17 -1.25
C LEU A 437 -17.19 6.07 -1.80
N LEU A 438 -18.42 5.97 -1.29
CA LEU A 438 -19.40 4.99 -1.78
C LEU A 438 -19.85 5.28 -3.22
N THR A 439 -19.91 6.55 -3.62
CA THR A 439 -20.22 6.94 -5.01
C THR A 439 -19.08 6.53 -5.95
N LEU A 440 -17.82 6.67 -5.52
CA LEU A 440 -16.66 6.22 -6.30
C LEU A 440 -16.68 4.71 -6.56
N PHE A 441 -17.19 3.89 -5.62
CA PHE A 441 -17.41 2.46 -5.86
C PHE A 441 -18.41 2.22 -7.01
N ASP A 442 -19.52 2.95 -7.03
CA ASP A 442 -20.56 2.80 -8.06
C ASP A 442 -20.05 3.23 -9.44
N GLU A 443 -19.36 4.36 -9.50
CA GLU A 443 -18.75 4.85 -10.74
C GLU A 443 -17.67 3.88 -11.24
N LEU A 444 -16.84 3.34 -10.35
CA LEU A 444 -15.79 2.40 -10.73
C LEU A 444 -16.41 1.10 -11.26
N ASP A 445 -17.44 0.56 -10.59
CA ASP A 445 -18.15 -0.63 -11.05
C ASP A 445 -18.76 -0.43 -12.44
N ALA A 446 -19.36 0.74 -12.71
CA ALA A 446 -19.90 1.10 -14.02
C ALA A 446 -18.81 1.23 -15.10
N VAL A 447 -17.70 1.91 -14.81
CA VAL A 447 -16.56 2.05 -15.74
C VAL A 447 -15.99 0.68 -16.10
N LEU A 448 -15.75 -0.19 -15.11
CA LEU A 448 -15.29 -1.56 -15.32
C LEU A 448 -16.32 -2.37 -16.14
N GLY A 449 -17.61 -2.17 -15.88
CA GLY A 449 -18.72 -2.83 -16.55
C GLY A 449 -18.82 -2.52 -18.04
N SER A 450 -18.16 -1.46 -18.50
CA SER A 450 -18.18 -1.02 -19.90
C SER A 450 -17.19 -1.77 -20.81
N ALA A 451 -16.34 -2.65 -20.27
CA ALA A 451 -15.33 -3.38 -21.04
C ALA A 451 -15.28 -4.88 -20.67
N PRO A 452 -15.00 -5.78 -21.64
CA PRO A 452 -15.19 -7.23 -21.46
C PRO A 452 -14.20 -7.89 -20.50
N ASN A 453 -13.01 -7.31 -20.34
CA ASN A 453 -11.93 -7.90 -19.54
C ASN A 453 -12.05 -7.58 -18.04
N PHE A 454 -13.09 -6.84 -17.64
CA PHE A 454 -13.27 -6.37 -16.27
C PHE A 454 -14.59 -6.83 -15.65
N LEU A 455 -15.12 -8.00 -16.05
CA LEU A 455 -16.42 -8.49 -15.61
C LEU A 455 -16.26 -9.73 -14.71
N LEU A 456 -16.78 -9.66 -13.47
CA LEU A 456 -16.81 -10.81 -12.57
C LEU A 456 -17.64 -11.96 -13.16
N GLY A 457 -18.72 -11.65 -13.90
CA GLY A 457 -19.57 -12.65 -14.53
C GLY A 457 -18.82 -13.55 -15.49
N THR A 458 -17.88 -13.01 -16.27
CA THR A 458 -17.07 -13.81 -17.21
C THR A 458 -16.21 -14.84 -16.46
N TRP A 459 -15.62 -14.44 -15.33
CA TRP A 459 -14.85 -15.34 -14.46
C TRP A 459 -15.73 -16.44 -13.85
N LEU A 460 -16.87 -16.08 -13.26
CA LEU A 460 -17.74 -17.03 -12.55
C LEU A 460 -18.47 -17.99 -13.50
N GLU A 461 -18.90 -17.52 -14.67
CA GLU A 461 -19.53 -18.41 -15.67
C GLU A 461 -18.51 -19.37 -16.29
N ALA A 462 -17.27 -18.92 -16.53
CA ALA A 462 -16.19 -19.80 -16.97
C ALA A 462 -15.86 -20.87 -15.91
N ALA A 463 -15.83 -20.50 -14.63
CA ALA A 463 -15.63 -21.45 -13.54
C ALA A 463 -16.78 -22.47 -13.46
N LYS A 464 -18.04 -22.01 -13.46
CA LYS A 464 -19.22 -22.89 -13.43
C LYS A 464 -19.31 -23.83 -14.62
N ALA A 465 -18.80 -23.46 -15.79
CA ALA A 465 -18.79 -24.32 -16.96
C ALA A 465 -17.99 -25.63 -16.74
N LYS A 466 -17.11 -25.68 -15.74
CA LYS A 466 -16.35 -26.89 -15.37
C LYS A 466 -17.20 -27.94 -14.62
N GLY A 467 -18.30 -27.53 -13.98
CA GLY A 467 -19.19 -28.43 -13.24
C GLY A 467 -20.33 -28.99 -14.10
N ASP A 468 -20.68 -30.26 -13.90
CA ASP A 468 -21.79 -30.96 -14.56
C ASP A 468 -23.11 -30.91 -13.78
N THR A 469 -23.04 -30.83 -12.45
CA THR A 469 -24.20 -30.80 -11.55
C THR A 469 -24.38 -29.44 -10.88
N PRO A 470 -25.61 -29.08 -10.45
CA PRO A 470 -25.82 -27.84 -9.69
C PRO A 470 -24.93 -27.73 -8.43
N ALA A 471 -24.70 -28.83 -7.73
CA ALA A 471 -23.83 -28.86 -6.55
C ALA A 471 -22.36 -28.62 -6.90
N ALA A 472 -21.84 -29.27 -7.97
CA ALA A 472 -20.48 -29.02 -8.45
C ALA A 472 -20.31 -27.56 -8.88
N LYS A 473 -21.25 -27.03 -9.66
CA LYS A 473 -21.24 -25.62 -10.10
C LYS A 473 -21.22 -24.65 -8.92
N ALA A 474 -22.04 -24.90 -7.89
CA ALA A 474 -22.07 -24.06 -6.70
C ALA A 474 -20.75 -24.11 -5.91
N ARG A 475 -20.15 -25.28 -5.75
CA ARG A 475 -18.83 -25.42 -5.09
C ARG A 475 -17.73 -24.71 -5.88
N ILE A 476 -17.69 -24.92 -7.20
CA ILE A 476 -16.69 -24.30 -8.08
C ILE A 476 -16.85 -22.77 -8.08
N GLU A 477 -18.09 -22.26 -8.15
CA GLU A 477 -18.35 -20.83 -8.05
C GLU A 477 -17.89 -20.27 -6.70
N ARG A 478 -18.19 -20.96 -5.60
CA ARG A 478 -17.71 -20.59 -4.26
C ARG A 478 -16.18 -20.47 -4.24
N ASN A 479 -15.46 -21.48 -4.72
CA ASN A 479 -13.99 -21.48 -4.77
C ASN A 479 -13.44 -20.38 -5.69
N ALA A 480 -14.12 -20.06 -6.79
CA ALA A 480 -13.73 -19.01 -7.72
C ALA A 480 -13.92 -17.61 -7.13
N ARG A 481 -14.95 -17.41 -6.29
CA ARG A 481 -15.14 -16.17 -5.50
C ARG A 481 -14.08 -16.05 -4.42
N ASP A 482 -13.85 -17.15 -3.70
CA ASP A 482 -12.90 -17.23 -2.60
C ASP A 482 -11.48 -16.86 -3.03
N LEU A 483 -10.98 -17.46 -4.12
CA LEU A 483 -9.65 -17.16 -4.65
C LEU A 483 -9.38 -15.67 -4.90
N VAL A 484 -10.42 -14.90 -5.27
CA VAL A 484 -10.30 -13.46 -5.57
C VAL A 484 -10.70 -12.53 -4.43
N THR A 485 -11.02 -13.10 -3.25
CA THR A 485 -11.37 -12.37 -2.02
C THR A 485 -10.59 -12.91 -0.82
N LEU A 486 -11.17 -13.84 -0.04
CA LEU A 486 -10.61 -14.34 1.21
C LEU A 486 -9.48 -15.36 1.01
N TRP A 487 -9.42 -15.98 -0.17
CA TRP A 487 -8.51 -17.05 -0.57
C TRP A 487 -8.71 -18.38 0.19
N ASP A 488 -8.93 -18.33 1.50
CA ASP A 488 -8.99 -19.50 2.38
C ASP A 488 -10.33 -19.67 3.12
N GLY A 489 -11.35 -18.91 2.73
CA GLY A 489 -12.69 -18.96 3.31
C GLY A 489 -12.75 -18.48 4.77
N LYS A 490 -11.75 -17.76 5.26
CA LYS A 490 -11.72 -17.09 6.56
C LYS A 490 -10.92 -15.79 6.46
N GLN A 491 -10.67 -15.16 7.61
CA GLN A 491 -9.80 -13.99 7.69
C GLN A 491 -8.39 -14.44 8.10
N ASP A 492 -7.40 -14.15 7.27
CA ASP A 492 -6.02 -14.56 7.48
C ASP A 492 -5.01 -13.64 6.72
N GLU A 493 -3.79 -14.11 6.49
CA GLU A 493 -2.76 -13.34 5.79
C GLU A 493 -2.91 -13.32 4.25
N LEU A 494 -3.80 -14.14 3.68
CA LEU A 494 -4.06 -14.25 2.24
C LEU A 494 -5.27 -13.42 1.78
N ASP A 495 -5.96 -12.77 2.72
CA ASP A 495 -7.01 -11.80 2.45
C ASP A 495 -6.64 -10.84 1.31
N ASP A 496 -7.51 -10.75 0.31
CA ASP A 496 -7.41 -9.90 -0.88
C ASP A 496 -6.11 -10.09 -1.72
N TYR A 497 -5.32 -11.14 -1.47
CA TYR A 497 -4.13 -11.46 -2.26
C TYR A 497 -4.48 -11.61 -3.75
N GLY A 498 -5.56 -12.33 -4.03
CA GLY A 498 -6.14 -12.50 -5.37
C GLY A 498 -7.11 -11.38 -5.79
N SER A 499 -7.07 -10.19 -5.20
CA SER A 499 -8.01 -9.11 -5.52
C SER A 499 -8.03 -8.71 -7.00
N ARG A 500 -9.21 -8.26 -7.47
CA ARG A 500 -9.45 -7.86 -8.87
C ARG A 500 -10.23 -6.57 -8.92
N SER A 501 -10.02 -5.75 -9.95
CA SER A 501 -10.94 -4.67 -10.27
C SER A 501 -11.92 -5.15 -11.32
N TRP A 502 -12.98 -5.83 -10.87
CA TRP A 502 -14.05 -6.33 -11.73
C TRP A 502 -15.39 -5.73 -11.35
N ALA A 503 -16.17 -5.33 -12.36
CA ALA A 503 -17.57 -4.99 -12.19
C ALA A 503 -18.33 -6.19 -11.63
N GLY A 504 -19.25 -5.93 -10.71
CA GLY A 504 -19.83 -6.92 -9.83
C GLY A 504 -19.02 -7.08 -8.55
N LEU A 505 -17.72 -7.38 -8.62
CA LEU A 505 -16.89 -7.55 -7.40
C LEU A 505 -16.73 -6.24 -6.62
N VAL A 506 -16.47 -5.14 -7.33
CA VAL A 506 -16.35 -3.80 -6.74
C VAL A 506 -17.67 -3.39 -6.07
N GLY A 507 -18.79 -3.51 -6.77
CA GLY A 507 -20.10 -3.11 -6.27
C GLY A 507 -20.71 -4.03 -5.21
N SER A 508 -20.50 -5.35 -5.28
CA SER A 508 -21.20 -6.32 -4.41
C SER A 508 -20.38 -6.81 -3.23
N HIS A 509 -19.05 -6.84 -3.34
CA HIS A 509 -18.16 -7.28 -2.26
C HIS A 509 -17.46 -6.09 -1.62
N TYR A 510 -16.63 -5.36 -2.37
CA TYR A 510 -15.80 -4.30 -1.78
C TYR A 510 -16.62 -3.15 -1.21
N LYS A 511 -17.58 -2.60 -1.98
CA LYS A 511 -18.48 -1.55 -1.50
C LYS A 511 -19.25 -1.97 -0.25
N THR A 512 -19.69 -3.23 -0.20
CA THR A 512 -20.40 -3.80 0.96
C THR A 512 -19.55 -3.74 2.22
N ARG A 513 -18.26 -4.08 2.13
CA ARG A 513 -17.32 -3.97 3.27
C ARG A 513 -17.20 -2.53 3.76
N TRP A 514 -16.97 -1.59 2.85
CA TRP A 514 -16.83 -0.18 3.20
C TRP A 514 -18.11 0.43 3.75
N THR A 515 -19.28 0.06 3.21
CA THR A 515 -20.58 0.49 3.74
C THR A 515 -20.76 0.05 5.19
N ARG A 516 -20.40 -1.20 5.50
CA ARG A 516 -20.44 -1.71 6.88
C ARG A 516 -19.45 -0.97 7.77
N TYR A 517 -18.22 -0.74 7.31
CA TYR A 517 -17.23 -0.02 8.12
C TYR A 517 -17.64 1.43 8.42
N ILE A 518 -18.21 2.14 7.44
CA ILE A 518 -18.77 3.49 7.64
C ILE A 518 -19.89 3.46 8.70
N ALA A 519 -20.74 2.43 8.69
CA ALA A 519 -21.78 2.26 9.71
C ALA A 519 -21.18 1.96 11.09
N ASP A 520 -20.14 1.12 11.16
CA ASP A 520 -19.41 0.81 12.40
C ASP A 520 -18.79 2.10 12.99
N LEU A 521 -18.13 2.92 12.16
CA LEU A 521 -17.58 4.23 12.53
C LEU A 521 -18.69 5.15 13.04
N ARG A 522 -19.79 5.33 12.29
CA ARG A 522 -20.91 6.18 12.70
C ARG A 522 -21.51 5.73 14.04
N GLY A 523 -21.61 4.42 14.28
CA GLY A 523 -22.09 3.86 15.54
C GLY A 523 -21.15 4.10 16.73
N ALA A 524 -19.86 4.33 16.47
CA ALA A 524 -18.83 4.53 17.48
C ALA A 524 -18.54 6.01 17.79
N TRP A 525 -19.37 6.95 17.34
CA TRP A 525 -19.12 8.40 17.51
C TRP A 525 -18.93 8.83 18.97
N SER A 526 -19.68 8.21 19.88
CA SER A 526 -19.62 8.45 21.34
C SER A 526 -18.55 7.63 22.05
N SER A 527 -17.82 6.77 21.34
CA SER A 527 -16.79 5.90 21.92
C SER A 527 -15.41 6.57 21.89
N ALA A 528 -14.53 6.22 22.82
CA ALA A 528 -13.19 6.79 22.95
C ALA A 528 -12.17 6.23 21.92
N GLY A 529 -12.59 5.46 20.92
CA GLY A 529 -11.69 4.79 19.98
C GLY A 529 -12.31 4.51 18.61
N THR A 530 -11.47 4.06 17.69
CA THR A 530 -11.88 3.67 16.33
C THR A 530 -12.28 2.20 16.33
N PRO A 531 -13.53 1.85 15.95
CA PRO A 531 -13.97 0.47 15.91
C PRO A 531 -13.20 -0.32 14.85
N ALA A 532 -13.03 -1.62 15.11
CA ALA A 532 -12.61 -2.56 14.09
C ALA A 532 -13.75 -2.82 13.10
N TYR A 533 -13.41 -3.13 11.85
CA TYR A 533 -14.37 -3.60 10.87
C TYR A 533 -15.02 -4.91 11.33
N SER A 534 -16.35 -4.95 11.33
CA SER A 534 -17.12 -6.06 11.90
C SER A 534 -17.90 -6.89 10.87
N GLY A 535 -17.53 -6.79 9.58
CA GLY A 535 -18.29 -7.36 8.47
C GLY A 535 -17.77 -8.68 7.87
N ILE A 536 -17.00 -9.48 8.59
CA ILE A 536 -16.51 -10.79 8.11
C ILE A 536 -17.64 -11.74 7.68
N ASP A 537 -18.80 -11.63 8.33
CA ASP A 537 -20.03 -12.34 7.98
C ASP A 537 -20.53 -11.98 6.57
N LEU A 538 -20.35 -10.73 6.14
CA LEU A 538 -20.68 -10.26 4.79
C LEU A 538 -19.71 -10.81 3.74
N GLU A 539 -18.42 -10.91 4.09
CA GLU A 539 -17.40 -11.48 3.21
C GLU A 539 -17.62 -12.98 3.00
N LEU A 540 -17.92 -13.71 4.07
CA LEU A 540 -18.28 -15.13 3.99
C LEU A 540 -19.58 -15.34 3.21
N ALA A 541 -20.59 -14.48 3.42
CA ALA A 541 -21.84 -14.56 2.67
C ALA A 541 -21.64 -14.33 1.16
N PHE A 542 -20.68 -13.50 0.75
CA PHE A 542 -20.37 -13.29 -0.67
C PHE A 542 -19.89 -14.58 -1.36
N LEU A 543 -19.20 -15.48 -0.65
CA LEU A 543 -18.74 -16.75 -1.22
C LEU A 543 -19.92 -17.67 -1.57
N ASP A 544 -20.97 -17.63 -0.77
CA ASP A 544 -22.18 -18.45 -0.93
C ASP A 544 -23.28 -17.76 -1.73
N ASP A 545 -23.12 -16.48 -2.05
CA ASP A 545 -23.99 -15.74 -2.95
C ASP A 545 -24.02 -16.37 -4.35
N ARG A 546 -25.21 -16.38 -4.96
CA ARG A 546 -25.49 -16.93 -6.30
C ARG A 546 -26.07 -15.89 -7.25
N THR A 547 -25.89 -14.61 -6.93
CA THR A 547 -26.16 -13.50 -7.83
C THR A 547 -25.43 -13.73 -9.15
N VAL A 548 -26.19 -13.68 -10.24
CA VAL A 548 -25.66 -13.80 -11.61
C VAL A 548 -25.19 -12.42 -12.06
N PHE A 549 -23.90 -12.32 -12.39
CA PHE A 549 -23.29 -11.08 -12.88
C PHE A 549 -23.25 -11.05 -14.41
N PRO A 550 -23.30 -9.87 -15.05
CA PRO A 550 -23.19 -9.74 -16.50
C PRO A 550 -21.88 -10.33 -17.06
N THR A 551 -21.98 -11.02 -18.20
CA THR A 551 -20.84 -11.51 -19.01
C THR A 551 -20.60 -10.67 -20.26
N THR A 552 -21.47 -9.69 -20.51
CA THR A 552 -21.39 -8.76 -21.64
C THR A 552 -21.28 -7.34 -21.11
N PRO A 553 -20.41 -6.50 -21.68
CA PRO A 553 -20.27 -5.11 -21.27
C PRO A 553 -21.57 -4.31 -21.41
N SER A 554 -21.73 -3.31 -20.55
CA SER A 554 -22.84 -2.35 -20.60
C SER A 554 -22.36 -0.93 -20.32
N GLY A 555 -22.97 0.05 -20.97
CA GLY A 555 -22.54 1.45 -20.91
C GLY A 555 -21.52 1.81 -21.99
N ASP A 556 -21.29 3.11 -22.17
CA ASP A 556 -20.28 3.64 -23.08
C ASP A 556 -19.03 4.00 -22.28
N THR A 557 -17.92 3.30 -22.53
CA THR A 557 -16.64 3.50 -21.85
C THR A 557 -16.16 4.95 -21.89
N VAL A 558 -16.30 5.62 -23.04
CA VAL A 558 -15.82 6.99 -23.23
C VAL A 558 -16.71 7.95 -22.46
N ALA A 559 -18.03 7.78 -22.55
CA ALA A 559 -18.97 8.65 -21.84
C ALA A 559 -18.84 8.51 -20.31
N LEU A 560 -18.71 7.29 -19.81
CA LEU A 560 -18.50 7.03 -18.38
C LEU A 560 -17.17 7.59 -17.90
N SER A 561 -16.09 7.35 -18.64
CA SER A 561 -14.76 7.90 -18.33
C SER A 561 -14.76 9.43 -18.36
N GLN A 562 -15.40 10.06 -19.36
CA GLN A 562 -15.53 11.51 -19.45
C GLN A 562 -16.33 12.09 -18.26
N ALA A 563 -17.44 11.45 -17.87
CA ALA A 563 -18.23 11.92 -16.74
C ALA A 563 -17.43 11.92 -15.42
N VAL A 564 -16.65 10.86 -15.18
CA VAL A 564 -15.75 10.80 -14.00
C VAL A 564 -14.64 11.85 -14.14
N TYR A 565 -14.09 12.06 -15.34
CA TYR A 565 -13.07 13.08 -15.59
C TYR A 565 -13.56 14.49 -15.29
N ASP A 566 -14.74 14.85 -15.80
CA ASP A 566 -15.32 16.17 -15.60
C ASP A 566 -15.58 16.45 -14.11
N ARG A 567 -15.90 15.42 -13.32
CA ARG A 567 -16.11 15.53 -11.88
C ARG A 567 -14.82 15.62 -11.08
N LEU A 568 -13.81 14.82 -11.44
CA LEU A 568 -12.62 14.63 -10.61
C LEU A 568 -11.38 15.41 -11.05
N SER A 569 -11.27 15.76 -12.33
CA SER A 569 -10.02 16.26 -12.91
C SER A 569 -9.53 17.55 -12.26
N ASP A 570 -10.39 18.52 -11.96
CA ASP A 570 -9.99 19.76 -11.29
C ASP A 570 -9.52 19.52 -9.87
N THR A 571 -10.22 18.66 -9.12
CA THR A 571 -9.85 18.28 -7.75
C THR A 571 -8.56 17.45 -7.71
N LEU A 572 -8.40 16.52 -8.66
CA LEU A 572 -7.19 15.72 -8.83
C LEU A 572 -6.02 16.57 -9.29
N ARG A 573 -6.24 17.53 -10.18
CA ARG A 573 -5.27 18.58 -10.46
C ARG A 573 -4.98 19.28 -9.16
N ALA A 574 -5.84 20.14 -8.61
CA ALA A 574 -5.60 20.92 -7.39
C ALA A 574 -4.75 20.21 -6.32
N THR A 575 -5.07 18.96 -6.01
CA THR A 575 -4.42 18.21 -4.92
C THR A 575 -3.29 17.26 -5.32
N ALA A 576 -3.01 17.08 -6.62
CA ALA A 576 -2.08 16.06 -7.06
C ALA A 576 -0.70 16.24 -6.45
N SER A 577 -0.17 15.13 -5.91
CA SER A 577 1.21 15.06 -5.48
C SER A 577 2.12 14.79 -6.69
N LEU A 578 3.15 15.62 -6.87
CA LEU A 578 4.33 15.21 -7.64
C LEU A 578 5.13 14.30 -6.70
N ARG A 579 5.48 13.09 -7.10
CA ARG A 579 6.38 12.20 -6.35
C ARG A 579 7.50 11.80 -7.29
N TRP A 580 8.72 11.78 -6.77
CA TRP A 580 9.91 11.42 -7.53
C TRP A 580 10.84 10.55 -6.70
N SER A 581 11.70 9.78 -7.34
CA SER A 581 12.68 8.93 -6.65
C SER A 581 13.97 8.90 -7.46
N LEU A 582 15.09 9.14 -6.77
CA LEU A 582 16.43 9.08 -7.35
C LEU A 582 16.87 7.62 -7.53
N PRO A 583 17.28 7.20 -8.74
CA PRO A 583 17.74 5.83 -8.98
C PRO A 583 19.13 5.50 -8.43
N GLN A 584 20.00 6.49 -8.15
CA GLN A 584 21.40 6.26 -7.80
C GLN A 584 22.08 7.50 -7.18
N GLU A 585 23.28 7.32 -6.61
CA GLU A 585 24.14 8.42 -6.17
C GLU A 585 24.54 9.33 -7.34
N GLU A 586 24.00 10.54 -7.36
CA GLU A 586 24.34 11.55 -8.37
C GLU A 586 25.34 12.56 -7.83
N THR A 587 26.46 12.72 -8.54
CA THR A 587 27.53 13.67 -8.19
C THR A 587 27.29 15.06 -8.75
N ALA A 588 26.45 15.18 -9.78
CA ALA A 588 26.04 16.44 -10.39
C ALA A 588 24.74 16.99 -9.76
N PRO A 589 24.48 18.31 -9.83
CA PRO A 589 23.17 18.85 -9.50
C PRO A 589 22.09 18.20 -10.35
N VAL A 590 21.06 17.67 -9.69
CA VAL A 590 19.93 17.00 -10.33
C VAL A 590 18.85 18.03 -10.60
N VAL A 591 18.41 18.17 -11.86
CA VAL A 591 17.27 19.03 -12.22
C VAL A 591 16.02 18.18 -12.39
N LEU A 592 15.00 18.43 -11.56
CA LEU A 592 13.68 17.83 -11.68
C LEU A 592 12.78 18.74 -12.48
N SER A 593 12.20 18.25 -13.55
CA SER A 593 11.31 19.02 -14.41
C SER A 593 9.90 18.46 -14.33
N PHE A 594 8.95 19.29 -13.91
CA PHE A 594 7.55 18.93 -13.81
C PHE A 594 6.70 19.76 -14.74
N ASP A 595 5.83 19.14 -15.51
CA ASP A 595 4.85 19.87 -16.31
C ASP A 595 3.75 20.43 -15.42
N VAL A 596 3.70 21.76 -15.31
CA VAL A 596 2.75 22.50 -14.48
C VAL A 596 1.86 23.39 -15.32
N THR A 597 1.81 23.16 -16.64
CA THR A 597 1.05 23.99 -17.59
C THR A 597 -0.39 24.20 -17.15
N GLU A 598 -1.04 23.14 -16.68
CA GLU A 598 -2.45 23.19 -16.25
C GLU A 598 -2.65 23.73 -14.82
N ARG A 599 -1.56 24.07 -14.10
CA ARG A 599 -1.60 24.63 -12.74
C ARG A 599 -1.41 26.14 -12.69
N ILE A 600 -0.86 26.72 -13.75
CA ILE A 600 -0.68 28.18 -13.82
C ILE A 600 -1.99 28.80 -14.30
N VAL A 601 -2.78 29.28 -13.34
CA VAL A 601 -3.86 30.22 -13.64
C VAL A 601 -3.22 31.59 -13.87
N ALA A 602 -3.39 32.13 -15.08
CA ALA A 602 -2.81 33.41 -15.44
C ALA A 602 -3.28 34.50 -14.47
N GLY A 603 -2.34 35.14 -13.77
CA GLY A 603 -2.64 36.19 -12.81
C GLY A 603 -2.82 35.74 -11.35
N GLU A 604 -2.73 34.44 -11.05
CA GLU A 604 -2.79 33.94 -9.67
C GLU A 604 -1.40 33.50 -9.14
N PRO A 605 -1.09 33.75 -7.86
CA PRO A 605 0.11 33.23 -7.23
C PRO A 605 0.01 31.71 -7.10
N LEU A 606 1.16 31.05 -7.15
CA LEU A 606 1.27 29.59 -7.07
C LEU A 606 2.08 29.23 -5.83
N GLN A 607 1.51 28.46 -4.90
CA GLN A 607 2.32 27.87 -3.84
C GLN A 607 2.97 26.57 -4.32
N VAL A 608 4.27 26.43 -4.06
CA VAL A 608 5.06 25.21 -4.24
C VAL A 608 5.46 24.74 -2.85
N ARG A 609 4.80 23.68 -2.40
CA ARG A 609 5.22 22.93 -1.21
C ARG A 609 6.19 21.84 -1.65
N LEU A 610 7.25 21.58 -0.90
CA LEU A 610 8.21 20.51 -1.11
C LEU A 610 8.37 19.76 0.21
N THR A 611 7.90 18.53 0.25
CA THR A 611 8.06 17.66 1.43
C THR A 611 9.03 16.55 1.08
N ARG A 612 9.95 16.19 1.98
CA ARG A 612 10.77 14.97 1.86
C ARG A 612 10.20 13.89 2.76
N ASP A 613 9.72 12.79 2.18
CA ASP A 613 9.09 11.72 2.97
C ASP A 613 10.13 10.72 3.56
N HIS A 614 11.23 10.38 2.85
CA HIS A 614 12.20 9.36 3.30
C HIS A 614 13.68 9.64 2.89
N GLY A 615 14.66 9.00 3.57
CA GLY A 615 16.09 8.95 3.21
C GLY A 615 17.06 9.35 4.35
N ASN A 616 18.33 8.91 4.28
CA ASN A 616 19.37 9.20 5.30
C ASN A 616 20.37 10.30 4.90
N ALA A 617 20.20 10.90 3.72
CA ALA A 617 21.15 11.85 3.13
C ALA A 617 20.60 13.29 3.16
N THR A 618 21.35 14.22 3.71
CA THR A 618 21.02 15.66 3.65
C THR A 618 20.96 16.09 2.18
N THR A 619 19.90 16.78 1.75
CA THR A 619 19.77 17.31 0.37
C THR A 619 19.45 18.78 0.42
N VAL A 620 20.07 19.56 -0.47
CA VAL A 620 19.90 21.00 -0.59
C VAL A 620 19.18 21.30 -1.89
N LEU A 621 18.04 22.01 -1.81
CA LEU A 621 17.41 22.65 -2.96
C LEU A 621 18.20 23.91 -3.30
N GLN A 622 18.73 23.96 -4.53
CA GLN A 622 19.55 25.05 -5.07
C GLN A 622 18.78 26.07 -5.91
N ARG A 623 17.69 25.63 -6.55
CA ARG A 623 16.98 26.44 -7.54
C ARG A 623 15.56 25.95 -7.70
N ILE A 624 14.63 26.89 -7.75
CA ILE A 624 13.28 26.69 -8.28
C ILE A 624 13.15 27.60 -9.50
N ALA A 625 12.82 27.05 -10.66
CA ALA A 625 12.53 27.86 -11.85
C ALA A 625 11.21 27.42 -12.46
N ILE A 626 10.48 28.37 -13.03
CA ILE A 626 9.36 28.08 -13.93
C ILE A 626 9.80 28.50 -15.32
N VAL A 627 9.78 27.58 -16.27
CA VAL A 627 10.26 27.80 -17.64
C VAL A 627 9.19 27.44 -18.66
N SER A 628 9.15 28.13 -19.78
CA SER A 628 8.34 27.79 -20.94
C SER A 628 9.20 27.82 -22.20
N GLY A 629 9.47 26.63 -22.75
CA GLY A 629 10.48 26.45 -23.79
C GLY A 629 11.86 26.85 -23.28
N THR A 630 12.49 27.83 -23.92
CA THR A 630 13.78 28.40 -23.48
C THR A 630 13.63 29.64 -22.60
N THR A 631 12.40 30.06 -22.29
CA THR A 631 12.11 31.28 -21.51
C THR A 631 11.95 30.93 -20.05
N VAL A 632 12.71 31.58 -19.16
CA VAL A 632 12.50 31.49 -17.72
C VAL A 632 11.42 32.51 -17.32
N LEU A 633 10.26 32.01 -16.87
CA LEU A 633 9.13 32.82 -16.39
C LEU A 633 9.31 33.28 -14.95
N HIS A 634 9.95 32.45 -14.12
CA HIS A 634 10.29 32.76 -12.74
C HIS A 634 11.52 31.96 -12.31
N GLU A 635 12.33 32.51 -11.41
CA GLU A 635 13.49 31.84 -10.85
C GLU A 635 13.75 32.34 -9.44
N ASP A 636 13.82 31.41 -8.50
CA ASP A 636 14.19 31.63 -7.11
C ASP A 636 15.47 30.81 -6.80
N PRO A 637 16.62 31.45 -6.52
CA PRO A 637 17.78 30.76 -6.00
C PRO A 637 17.51 30.29 -4.56
N ALA A 638 17.08 29.04 -4.43
CA ALA A 638 16.85 28.42 -3.14
C ALA A 638 18.18 27.94 -2.54
N SER A 639 18.39 28.11 -1.23
CA SER A 639 19.47 27.46 -0.48
C SER A 639 18.87 26.86 0.78
N ALA A 640 18.00 25.87 0.58
CA ALA A 640 17.23 25.26 1.66
C ALA A 640 17.58 23.78 1.82
N SER A 641 17.95 23.40 3.04
CA SER A 641 18.07 21.98 3.41
C SER A 641 16.67 21.37 3.51
N LEU A 642 16.46 20.23 2.86
CA LEU A 642 15.21 19.46 2.88
C LEU A 642 15.24 18.35 3.95
N ASP A 643 15.98 18.52 5.04
CA ASP A 643 16.17 17.46 6.04
C ASP A 643 14.98 17.32 6.99
N GLY A 644 14.04 16.43 6.66
CA GLY A 644 12.81 16.20 7.43
C GLY A 644 11.85 17.39 7.46
N SER A 645 12.10 18.42 6.65
CA SER A 645 11.36 19.68 6.63
C SER A 645 10.46 19.79 5.40
N THR A 646 9.29 20.39 5.58
CA THR A 646 8.47 20.91 4.47
C THR A 646 9.00 22.29 4.10
N LEU A 647 9.34 22.54 2.83
CA LEU A 647 9.65 23.87 2.32
C LEU A 647 8.46 24.41 1.54
N LEU A 648 8.03 25.63 1.80
CA LEU A 648 7.07 26.32 0.94
C LEU A 648 7.68 27.53 0.28
N ARG A 649 7.29 27.73 -0.97
CA ARG A 649 7.65 28.88 -1.78
C ARG A 649 6.41 29.38 -2.50
N GLU A 650 6.12 30.65 -2.31
CA GLU A 650 5.12 31.34 -3.10
C GLU A 650 5.79 31.86 -4.36
N ILE A 651 5.25 31.46 -5.50
CA ILE A 651 5.64 31.93 -6.81
C ILE A 651 4.64 33.01 -7.21
N PRO A 652 5.12 34.22 -7.57
CA PRO A 652 4.23 35.33 -7.92
C PRO A 652 3.42 35.01 -9.18
N PRO A 653 2.30 35.73 -9.41
CA PRO A 653 1.48 35.58 -10.60
C PRO A 653 2.28 35.52 -11.90
N LEU A 654 2.08 34.45 -12.67
CA LEU A 654 2.75 34.26 -13.96
C LEU A 654 1.79 34.54 -15.12
N SER A 655 2.37 34.98 -16.24
CA SER A 655 1.67 35.17 -17.52
C SER A 655 2.38 34.34 -18.60
N PRO A 656 2.15 33.02 -18.63
CA PRO A 656 2.80 32.15 -19.59
C PRO A 656 2.33 32.46 -21.04
N PRO A 657 3.18 32.20 -22.06
CA PRO A 657 2.80 32.37 -23.45
C PRO A 657 1.57 31.51 -23.80
N PRO A 658 0.61 32.00 -24.60
CA PRO A 658 -0.56 31.22 -25.01
C PRO A 658 -0.15 29.91 -25.69
N GLY A 659 -0.59 28.78 -25.13
CA GLY A 659 -0.30 27.43 -25.65
C GLY A 659 1.13 26.94 -25.41
N GLY A 660 1.95 27.66 -24.64
CA GLY A 660 3.28 27.23 -24.23
C GLY A 660 3.23 26.26 -23.06
N ARG A 661 3.94 25.13 -23.18
CA ARG A 661 4.19 24.21 -22.06
C ARG A 661 4.97 24.94 -20.97
N VAL A 662 4.53 24.84 -19.71
CA VAL A 662 5.17 25.43 -18.54
C VAL A 662 5.73 24.31 -17.67
N ILE A 663 7.01 24.41 -17.34
CA ILE A 663 7.76 23.42 -16.59
C ILE A 663 8.26 24.06 -15.28
N LEU A 664 8.01 23.42 -14.15
CA LEU A 664 8.69 23.69 -12.88
C LEU A 664 10.00 22.90 -12.85
N GLU A 665 11.13 23.57 -12.74
CA GLU A 665 12.46 22.99 -12.56
C GLU A 665 12.91 23.13 -11.09
N LEU A 666 13.23 22.03 -10.42
CA LEU A 666 13.87 22.00 -9.11
C LEU A 666 15.30 21.49 -9.25
N THR A 667 16.31 22.28 -8.87
CA THR A 667 17.71 21.81 -8.87
C THR A 667 18.11 21.38 -7.46
N LEU A 668 18.56 20.14 -7.30
CA LEU A 668 18.96 19.52 -6.04
C LEU A 668 20.44 19.18 -6.04
N GLN A 669 21.11 19.29 -4.89
CA GLN A 669 22.49 18.86 -4.70
C GLN A 669 22.73 18.37 -3.26
N GLY A 670 23.72 17.49 -3.06
CA GLY A 670 24.18 17.12 -1.72
C GLY A 670 24.87 18.29 -1.00
N PRO A 671 24.97 18.24 0.35
CA PRO A 671 25.60 19.29 1.15
C PRO A 671 27.04 19.53 0.70
N GLY A 672 27.47 20.79 0.62
CA GLY A 672 28.86 21.14 0.29
C GLY A 672 29.31 20.74 -1.12
N ASN A 673 28.39 20.63 -2.09
CA ASN A 673 28.63 20.11 -3.44
C ASN A 673 29.04 18.61 -3.48
N HIS A 674 28.71 17.84 -2.45
CA HIS A 674 28.88 16.40 -2.47
C HIS A 674 27.74 15.70 -3.22
N ALA A 675 27.96 14.42 -3.56
CA ALA A 675 26.95 13.58 -4.17
C ALA A 675 25.71 13.46 -3.28
N ILE A 676 24.53 13.38 -3.88
CA ILE A 676 23.31 13.02 -3.16
C ILE A 676 23.44 11.50 -2.86
N ALA A 677 23.65 11.13 -1.60
CA ALA A 677 23.80 9.74 -1.21
C ALA A 677 22.49 8.95 -1.40
N ASN A 678 22.60 7.63 -1.63
CA ASN A 678 21.47 6.74 -1.91
C ASN A 678 20.26 6.98 -0.97
N GLY A 679 19.14 7.39 -1.56
CA GLY A 679 17.87 7.59 -0.86
C GLY A 679 16.77 8.07 -1.80
N SER A 680 15.55 7.55 -1.61
CA SER A 680 14.36 8.03 -2.31
C SER A 680 13.96 9.40 -1.76
N ILE A 681 14.37 10.49 -2.41
CA ILE A 681 13.81 11.80 -2.12
C ILE A 681 12.45 11.89 -2.78
N GLU A 682 11.44 11.51 -2.03
CA GLU A 682 10.05 11.74 -2.42
C GLU A 682 9.73 13.21 -2.17
N LEU A 683 9.57 13.98 -3.25
CA LEU A 683 9.30 15.42 -3.24
C LEU A 683 7.85 15.68 -3.59
N GLY A 684 6.98 15.75 -2.58
CA GLY A 684 5.60 16.17 -2.74
C GLY A 684 5.51 17.62 -3.20
N VAL A 685 5.19 17.88 -4.47
CA VAL A 685 4.85 19.23 -4.95
C VAL A 685 3.35 19.40 -5.00
N PHE A 686 2.85 20.37 -4.22
CA PHE A 686 1.43 20.70 -4.16
C PHE A 686 1.22 22.10 -4.71
N PHE A 687 0.16 22.27 -5.51
CA PHE A 687 -0.24 23.56 -6.07
C PHE A 687 -1.69 23.84 -5.67
N SER A 688 -1.90 24.75 -4.73
CA SER A 688 -3.24 25.23 -4.40
C SER A 688 -3.51 26.53 -5.16
N PRO A 689 -4.69 26.70 -5.79
CA PRO A 689 -5.24 28.05 -5.95
C PRO A 689 -5.32 28.68 -4.55
N ALA A 690 -5.20 29.99 -4.42
CA ALA A 690 -5.46 30.70 -3.17
C ALA A 690 -6.97 30.69 -2.81
N ALA A 691 -7.65 29.54 -2.99
CA ALA A 691 -9.10 29.41 -2.91
C ALA A 691 -9.64 29.05 -1.53
N ASP A 692 -8.76 28.76 -0.57
CA ASP A 692 -9.11 28.76 0.84
C ASP A 692 -8.42 29.97 1.45
N ASP A 693 -9.17 31.06 1.60
CA ASP A 693 -8.69 32.40 1.99
C ASP A 693 -8.17 32.45 3.45
N TYR A 694 -7.92 31.28 4.08
CA TYR A 694 -7.49 31.12 5.46
C TYR A 694 -6.02 30.70 5.62
N VAL A 695 -5.27 31.46 6.43
CA VAL A 695 -3.88 31.25 6.83
C VAL A 695 -3.73 30.26 7.99
N GLY A 696 -4.81 29.85 8.67
CA GLY A 696 -4.79 28.81 9.69
C GLY A 696 -6.19 28.37 10.13
N ARG A 697 -6.34 27.10 10.56
CA ARG A 697 -7.60 26.56 11.07
C ARG A 697 -7.39 25.88 12.43
N PHE A 698 -8.23 26.20 13.41
CA PHE A 698 -8.22 25.56 14.72
C PHE A 698 -9.43 24.65 14.83
N ARG A 699 -9.29 23.39 15.27
CA ARG A 699 -10.42 22.48 15.47
C ARG A 699 -10.35 21.86 16.86
N TYR A 700 -11.39 22.01 17.65
CA TYR A 700 -11.47 21.42 18.98
C TYR A 700 -12.91 21.01 19.29
N SER A 701 -13.08 19.96 20.08
CA SER A 701 -14.40 19.49 20.53
C SER A 701 -14.48 19.63 22.04
N VAL A 702 -15.53 20.29 22.52
CA VAL A 702 -15.82 20.46 23.96
C VAL A 702 -17.24 20.00 24.22
N ALA A 703 -17.40 19.06 25.16
CA ALA A 703 -18.70 18.57 25.63
C ALA A 703 -19.66 18.09 24.52
N GLY A 704 -19.13 17.58 23.40
CA GLY A 704 -19.94 17.05 22.29
C GLY A 704 -20.29 18.07 21.20
N SER A 705 -19.93 19.35 21.37
CA SER A 705 -19.97 20.36 20.32
C SER A 705 -18.60 20.52 19.66
N SER A 706 -18.61 20.54 18.33
CA SER A 706 -17.45 20.83 17.50
C SER A 706 -17.26 22.35 17.38
N TYR A 707 -16.05 22.81 17.61
CA TYR A 707 -15.66 24.19 17.43
C TYR A 707 -14.55 24.23 16.38
N HIS A 708 -14.67 25.10 15.38
CA HIS A 708 -13.52 25.38 14.53
C HIS A 708 -13.35 26.85 14.24
N ARG A 709 -12.12 27.34 14.17
CA ARG A 709 -11.81 28.73 13.84
C ARG A 709 -11.04 28.79 12.54
N GLU A 710 -11.37 29.72 11.67
CA GLU A 710 -10.64 30.00 10.44
C GLU A 710 -10.04 31.39 10.56
N PHE A 711 -8.74 31.51 10.30
CA PHE A 711 -8.02 32.77 10.32
C PHE A 711 -7.62 33.10 8.90
N HIS A 712 -8.02 34.27 8.41
CA HIS A 712 -7.90 34.69 7.01
C HIS A 712 -6.72 35.60 6.74
N ALA A 713 -6.21 35.54 5.51
CA ALA A 713 -5.06 36.35 5.08
C ALA A 713 -5.35 37.86 5.11
N ASP A 714 -6.63 38.23 5.00
CA ASP A 714 -7.15 39.59 5.12
C ASP A 714 -7.26 40.08 6.60
N GLY A 715 -6.89 39.23 7.56
CA GLY A 715 -6.97 39.49 8.98
C GLY A 715 -8.34 39.25 9.61
N THR A 716 -9.20 38.48 8.93
CA THR A 716 -10.51 38.06 9.42
C THR A 716 -10.42 36.76 10.23
N LEU A 717 -11.07 36.69 11.39
CA LEU A 717 -11.30 35.47 12.15
C LEU A 717 -12.77 35.06 12.01
N LYS A 718 -13.02 33.78 11.71
CA LYS A 718 -14.34 33.15 11.77
C LYS A 718 -14.30 32.03 12.80
N LEU A 719 -15.36 31.87 13.58
CA LEU A 719 -15.59 30.74 14.48
C LEU A 719 -16.76 29.95 13.92
N TYR A 720 -16.75 28.65 14.11
CA TYR A 720 -17.82 27.75 13.74
C TYR A 720 -18.11 26.89 14.95
N VAL A 721 -19.39 26.71 15.27
CA VAL A 721 -19.86 25.82 16.34
C VAL A 721 -20.89 24.88 15.75
N ASP A 722 -20.61 23.59 15.74
CA ASP A 722 -21.47 22.56 15.15
C ASP A 722 -21.84 22.86 13.68
N GLY A 723 -20.84 23.37 12.94
CA GLY A 723 -20.97 23.75 11.53
C GLY A 723 -21.66 25.11 11.30
N VAL A 724 -22.07 25.82 12.35
CA VAL A 724 -22.69 27.15 12.26
C VAL A 724 -21.63 28.24 12.42
N GLU A 725 -21.52 29.15 11.46
CA GLU A 725 -20.58 30.28 11.50
C GLU A 725 -20.99 31.36 12.50
N TYR A 726 -20.02 31.82 13.28
CA TYR A 726 -20.03 32.94 14.21
C TYR A 726 -18.84 33.85 13.85
N GLY A 727 -19.11 35.11 13.48
CA GLY A 727 -18.13 35.99 12.85
C GLY A 727 -18.64 36.44 11.47
N PRO A 728 -17.89 37.26 10.71
CA PRO A 728 -16.45 37.52 10.79
C PRO A 728 -16.02 38.62 11.77
N TRP A 729 -14.84 38.48 12.38
CA TRP A 729 -14.17 39.53 13.16
C TRP A 729 -12.87 39.96 12.48
N ALA A 730 -12.77 41.24 12.11
CA ALA A 730 -11.60 41.79 11.43
C ALA A 730 -10.52 42.29 12.42
N GLY A 731 -9.31 42.47 11.90
CA GLY A 731 -8.21 43.11 12.60
C GLY A 731 -7.39 42.15 13.43
N PHE A 732 -7.11 40.96 12.90
CA PHE A 732 -6.13 40.02 13.44
C PHE A 732 -4.96 39.84 12.48
N THR A 733 -3.75 39.61 13.00
CA THR A 733 -2.52 39.40 12.21
C THR A 733 -1.66 38.35 12.87
N TRP A 734 -0.87 37.59 12.10
CA TRP A 734 -0.08 36.47 12.62
C TRP A 734 1.43 36.66 12.42
N GLU A 735 2.19 36.16 13.39
CA GLU A 735 3.65 36.03 13.33
C GLU A 735 4.06 34.62 13.77
N PHE A 736 5.03 34.01 13.09
CA PHE A 736 5.59 32.71 13.46
C PHE A 736 7.07 32.86 13.82
N VAL A 737 7.42 32.57 15.07
CA VAL A 737 8.78 32.78 15.59
C VAL A 737 9.20 31.59 16.44
N ASN A 738 10.35 30.98 16.13
CA ASN A 738 10.99 29.94 16.94
C ASN A 738 10.09 28.75 17.34
N GLY A 739 9.27 28.25 16.41
CA GLY A 739 8.37 27.15 16.70
C GLY A 739 7.13 27.57 17.48
N GLU A 740 6.76 28.85 17.46
CA GLU A 740 5.51 29.36 18.04
C GLU A 740 4.70 30.16 17.02
N ALA A 741 3.37 30.05 17.09
CA ALA A 741 2.41 30.84 16.32
C ALA A 741 1.78 31.90 17.22
N HIS A 742 1.89 33.18 16.86
CA HIS A 742 1.44 34.33 17.64
C HIS A 742 0.36 35.09 16.85
N CYS A 743 -0.83 35.24 17.42
CA CYS A 743 -1.92 36.01 16.85
C CYS A 743 -2.00 37.37 17.55
N PHE A 744 -2.13 38.45 16.80
CA PHE A 744 -2.21 39.82 17.31
C PHE A 744 -3.50 40.47 16.86
N ARG A 745 -4.05 41.36 17.69
CA ARG A 745 -5.09 42.31 17.30
C ARG A 745 -4.48 43.47 16.51
N SER A 746 -5.32 44.19 15.77
CA SER A 746 -4.97 45.34 14.92
C SER A 746 -4.27 46.49 15.66
N ASN A 747 -4.38 46.55 16.98
CA ASN A 747 -3.66 47.49 17.85
C ASN A 747 -2.29 46.97 18.33
N GLY A 748 -1.82 45.84 17.79
CA GLY A 748 -0.53 45.21 18.10
C GLY A 748 -0.50 44.41 19.40
N THR A 749 -1.64 44.21 20.08
CA THR A 749 -1.68 43.37 21.29
C THR A 749 -1.73 41.91 20.91
N LEU A 750 -0.86 41.09 21.53
CA LEU A 750 -0.91 39.63 21.41
C LEU A 750 -2.26 39.14 21.93
N PHE A 751 -2.97 38.40 21.09
CA PHE A 751 -4.26 37.78 21.37
C PHE A 751 -4.09 36.35 21.87
N GLU A 752 -3.23 35.56 21.23
CA GLU A 752 -2.92 34.17 21.64
C GLU A 752 -1.55 33.71 21.09
N ARG A 753 -0.92 32.74 21.79
CA ARG A 753 0.33 32.09 21.38
C ARG A 753 0.18 30.57 21.44
N HIS A 754 0.82 29.85 20.50
CA HIS A 754 0.84 28.39 20.48
C HIS A 754 2.25 27.87 20.19
N ARG A 755 2.79 27.01 21.05
CA ARG A 755 4.09 26.36 20.86
C ARG A 755 3.93 25.05 20.10
N LEU A 756 4.71 24.84 19.05
CA LEU A 756 4.54 23.77 18.07
C LEU A 756 5.13 22.42 18.53
N ASP A 757 5.87 22.39 19.65
CA ASP A 757 6.70 21.24 20.08
C ASP A 757 6.33 20.66 21.47
N ASP A 758 5.21 21.05 22.09
CA ASP A 758 4.86 20.72 23.49
C ASP A 758 3.92 19.47 23.61
N PRO A 759 4.25 18.41 24.40
CA PRO A 759 3.51 17.13 24.41
C PRO A 759 2.14 17.08 25.13
N ALA A 760 1.45 18.20 25.37
CA ALA A 760 0.16 18.25 26.08
C ALA A 760 -0.90 19.11 25.32
N THR A 761 -2.18 18.71 25.29
CA THR A 761 -3.04 18.79 24.08
C THR A 761 -4.00 19.96 23.81
N LEU A 762 -4.02 20.37 22.52
CA LEU A 762 -5.15 20.83 21.67
C LEU A 762 -4.88 20.32 20.23
N VAL A 763 -5.90 20.14 19.36
CA VAL A 763 -5.66 19.74 17.95
C VAL A 763 -5.54 20.98 17.05
N PHE A 764 -4.33 21.25 16.57
CA PHE A 764 -4.04 22.32 15.61
C PHE A 764 -4.04 21.72 14.19
N GLN A 765 -4.92 22.19 13.30
CA GLN A 765 -4.89 21.82 11.88
C GLN A 765 -4.51 23.05 11.05
N VAL A 766 -3.21 23.30 10.93
CA VAL A 766 -2.74 24.28 9.93
C VAL A 766 -2.85 23.62 8.57
N ASP A 767 -3.84 24.02 7.78
CA ASP A 767 -3.80 23.72 6.33
C ASP A 767 -2.72 24.54 5.61
N SER A 768 -1.96 25.36 6.33
CA SER A 768 -0.92 26.21 5.79
C SER A 768 0.46 25.76 6.29
N GLN A 769 1.34 25.53 5.31
CA GLN A 769 2.78 25.76 5.37
C GLN A 769 3.69 24.95 6.34
N TYR A 770 3.21 24.17 7.32
CA TYR A 770 4.12 23.45 8.23
C TYR A 770 3.57 22.08 8.69
N GLY A 771 3.93 21.00 7.99
CA GLY A 771 3.89 19.61 8.51
C GLY A 771 2.52 18.89 8.58
N PRO A 772 2.49 17.60 8.97
CA PRO A 772 1.26 16.80 9.08
C PRO A 772 0.52 17.04 10.42
N ALA A 773 -0.79 16.78 10.42
CA ALA A 773 -1.67 16.94 11.58
C ALA A 773 -1.16 16.18 12.81
N LEU A 774 -0.96 16.90 13.92
CA LEU A 774 -0.52 16.34 15.19
C LEU A 774 -1.73 16.05 16.09
N ARG A 775 -1.85 14.80 16.56
CA ARG A 775 -2.86 14.40 17.56
C ARG A 775 -2.33 14.62 18.96
N ILE A 776 -3.17 15.11 19.85
CA ILE A 776 -2.86 15.18 21.28
C ILE A 776 -4.17 14.81 22.07
N PRO A 777 -4.15 14.21 23.30
CA PRO A 777 -5.33 13.82 24.13
C PRO A 777 -6.03 14.90 25.01
N ALA A 778 -7.37 14.95 25.03
CA ALA A 778 -8.14 15.91 25.82
C ALA A 778 -8.22 15.57 27.33
N ALA A 779 -7.69 16.46 28.17
CA ALA A 779 -8.16 16.60 29.55
C ALA A 779 -8.00 18.06 30.01
N PHE A 780 -9.12 18.64 30.43
CA PHE A 780 -9.20 19.75 31.37
C PHE A 780 -8.97 21.18 30.85
N PHE A 781 -9.81 21.70 29.95
CA PHE A 781 -9.92 23.16 29.80
C PHE A 781 -11.32 23.61 29.38
N TYR A 782 -11.83 24.61 30.11
CA TYR A 782 -12.97 25.48 29.77
C TYR A 782 -14.42 25.03 30.00
N GLN A 783 -14.74 24.33 31.10
CA GLN A 783 -16.14 24.33 31.60
C GLN A 783 -16.31 24.89 33.03
N GLN A 784 -15.23 25.11 33.79
CA GLN A 784 -15.30 25.80 35.09
C GLN A 784 -14.85 27.28 35.05
N TRP A 785 -14.30 27.76 33.93
CA TRP A 785 -13.82 29.14 33.81
C TRP A 785 -14.88 30.14 33.34
N ALA A 786 -15.97 29.67 32.70
CA ALA A 786 -17.07 30.53 32.30
C ALA A 786 -18.07 30.81 33.44
N ASP A 787 -18.16 29.88 34.41
CA ASP A 787 -19.13 29.98 35.52
C ASP A 787 -18.51 30.53 36.82
N ALA A 788 -17.18 30.65 36.91
CA ALA A 788 -16.47 31.16 38.10
C ALA A 788 -16.13 32.66 38.07
N LEU A 789 -16.28 33.34 36.92
CA LEU A 789 -15.94 34.76 36.77
C LEU A 789 -17.19 35.63 36.61
N ASP A 790 -18.10 35.57 37.58
CA ASP A 790 -19.10 36.63 37.81
C ASP A 790 -18.43 37.95 38.27
N LEU A 791 -17.42 38.39 37.53
CA LEU A 791 -16.65 39.61 37.74
C LEU A 791 -17.19 40.67 36.80
N GLY A 792 -18.12 41.44 37.36
CA GLY A 792 -18.39 42.79 36.92
C GLY A 792 -17.10 43.57 36.72
N THR A 793 -17.13 44.42 35.70
CA THR A 793 -16.12 45.41 35.34
C THR A 793 -15.58 46.18 36.54
N SER A 794 -14.32 45.95 36.94
CA SER A 794 -13.33 46.97 37.41
C SER A 794 -12.29 46.37 38.36
N ASP A 795 -11.13 45.97 37.84
CA ASP A 795 -9.83 46.42 38.37
C ASP A 795 -8.72 45.86 37.47
N ALA A 796 -8.08 46.76 36.72
CA ALA A 796 -6.85 46.47 35.99
C ALA A 796 -5.71 47.11 36.78
N GLY A 797 -4.96 46.30 37.53
CA GLY A 797 -3.72 46.70 38.20
C GLY A 797 -2.49 46.44 37.31
N PRO A 798 -1.36 47.14 37.52
CA PRO A 798 -0.26 47.20 36.54
C PRO A 798 0.78 46.06 36.61
N ASP A 799 0.52 44.95 37.29
CA ASP A 799 1.55 43.95 37.61
C ASP A 799 1.17 42.49 37.32
N ASP A 800 0.20 42.24 36.44
CA ASP A 800 -0.07 40.89 35.92
C ASP A 800 0.82 40.63 34.68
N ASP A 801 2.02 40.07 34.87
CA ASP A 801 2.76 39.46 33.78
C ASP A 801 2.16 38.08 33.46
N PHE A 802 1.42 38.02 32.36
CA PHE A 802 0.86 36.77 31.83
C PHE A 802 1.98 35.85 31.30
N ASP A 803 2.67 35.12 32.17
CA ASP A 803 3.62 34.07 31.80
C ASP A 803 3.12 32.63 32.03
N ASN A 804 1.80 32.40 32.10
CA ASN A 804 1.16 31.11 31.81
C ASN A 804 1.78 29.86 32.50
N ASP A 805 1.95 29.89 33.82
CA ASP A 805 2.28 28.74 34.64
C ASP A 805 1.25 28.51 35.77
N GLY A 806 0.08 27.95 35.43
CA GLY A 806 -1.04 27.80 36.37
C GLY A 806 -0.78 27.05 37.70
N LEU A 807 0.36 26.38 37.87
CA LEU A 807 0.77 25.73 39.13
C LEU A 807 1.60 26.65 40.05
N CYS A 808 2.34 27.64 39.52
CA CYS A 808 3.07 28.61 40.34
C CYS A 808 2.10 29.63 40.94
N ASN A 809 1.10 30.06 40.17
CA ASN A 809 0.01 30.91 40.66
C ASN A 809 -0.77 30.32 41.85
N PHE A 810 -0.95 28.99 41.92
CA PHE A 810 -1.53 28.33 43.12
C PHE A 810 -0.58 28.37 44.32
N GLY A 811 0.73 28.25 44.09
CA GLY A 811 1.75 28.40 45.11
C GLY A 811 1.85 29.82 45.66
N GLU A 812 1.72 30.82 44.80
CA GLU A 812 1.69 32.24 45.18
C GLU A 812 0.41 32.59 45.93
N PHE A 813 -0.73 32.09 45.47
CA PHE A 813 -2.03 32.26 46.11
C PHE A 813 -2.11 31.56 47.49
N ALA A 814 -1.51 30.38 47.65
CA ALA A 814 -1.56 29.62 48.90
C ALA A 814 -0.53 30.07 49.96
N PHE A 815 0.57 30.74 49.57
CA PHE A 815 1.67 31.08 50.48
C PHE A 815 2.08 32.56 50.48
N GLY A 816 1.50 33.40 49.62
CA GLY A 816 1.68 34.86 49.62
C GLY A 816 3.06 35.35 49.16
N THR A 817 3.83 34.55 48.41
CA THR A 817 5.17 34.94 47.90
C THR A 817 5.46 34.32 46.53
N ASP A 818 6.20 35.04 45.68
CA ASP A 818 6.75 34.57 44.40
C ASP A 818 7.76 33.41 44.60
N ILE A 819 7.48 32.24 44.03
CA ILE A 819 8.27 31.00 44.23
C ILE A 819 9.29 30.86 43.09
N ARG A 820 10.39 31.63 43.14
CA ARG A 820 11.49 31.49 42.16
C ARG A 820 12.63 30.58 42.62
N VAL A 821 12.48 29.24 42.66
CA VAL A 821 13.65 28.33 42.72
C VAL A 821 13.35 26.92 42.11
N PRO A 822 14.26 26.28 41.34
CA PRO A 822 13.96 25.10 40.50
C PRO A 822 13.78 23.74 41.20
N ASP A 823 14.03 23.63 42.50
CA ASP A 823 14.21 22.32 43.17
C ASP A 823 13.10 21.96 44.16
N ARG A 824 11.82 22.02 43.73
CA ARG A 824 10.68 21.48 44.50
C ARG A 824 9.82 20.58 43.63
N ALA A 825 9.67 19.32 44.04
CA ALA A 825 8.77 18.37 43.40
C ALA A 825 7.40 18.40 44.08
N PHE A 826 6.35 18.62 43.29
CA PHE A 826 4.95 18.46 43.70
C PHE A 826 4.49 17.06 43.31
N GLU A 827 3.82 16.37 44.22
CA GLU A 827 3.12 15.12 43.94
C GLU A 827 1.64 15.30 44.31
N THR A 828 0.76 14.95 43.38
CA THR A 828 -0.69 14.92 43.63
C THR A 828 -1.18 13.49 43.52
N THR A 829 -2.00 13.07 44.48
CA THR A 829 -2.63 11.74 44.48
C THR A 829 -4.12 11.88 44.74
N ASN A 830 -4.94 11.22 43.91
CA ASN A 830 -6.38 11.15 44.08
C ASN A 830 -6.73 9.85 44.81
N SER A 831 -7.33 9.94 45.99
CA SER A 831 -7.72 8.79 46.79
C SER A 831 -9.12 8.99 47.34
N GLY A 832 -10.10 8.33 46.72
CA GLY A 832 -11.44 8.17 47.29
C GLY A 832 -12.24 9.46 47.49
N GLY A 833 -12.23 10.38 46.52
CA GLY A 833 -13.04 11.61 46.57
C GLY A 833 -12.36 12.81 47.24
N SER A 834 -11.04 12.75 47.43
CA SER A 834 -10.24 13.88 47.89
C SER A 834 -8.92 13.95 47.10
N LEU A 835 -8.49 15.16 46.76
CA LEU A 835 -7.18 15.44 46.17
C LEU A 835 -6.19 15.71 47.29
N VAL A 836 -5.12 14.91 47.36
CA VAL A 836 -4.02 15.12 48.30
C VAL A 836 -2.85 15.73 47.53
N VAL A 837 -2.41 16.91 47.97
CA VAL A 837 -1.23 17.61 47.42
C VAL A 837 -0.11 17.52 48.44
N THR A 838 1.02 16.96 48.03
CA THR A 838 2.20 16.82 48.88
C THR A 838 3.40 17.51 48.24
N TRP A 839 4.17 18.23 49.04
CA TRP A 839 5.43 18.83 48.58
C TRP A 839 6.53 18.71 49.63
N LYS A 840 7.78 18.79 49.16
CA LYS A 840 8.98 18.65 50.00
C LYS A 840 9.82 19.92 49.93
N GLN A 841 10.31 20.39 51.07
CA GLN A 841 11.21 21.54 51.16
C GLN A 841 12.49 21.14 51.90
N ARG A 842 13.64 21.57 51.39
CA ARG A 842 14.94 21.31 51.99
C ARG A 842 15.10 22.12 53.28
N ALA A 843 15.60 21.52 54.35
CA ALA A 843 15.61 22.11 55.69
C ALA A 843 16.54 23.34 55.87
N ASP A 844 17.40 23.63 54.89
CA ASP A 844 18.45 24.64 54.91
C ASP A 844 18.14 25.93 54.11
N ALA A 845 16.90 26.10 53.60
CA ALA A 845 16.50 27.32 52.91
C ALA A 845 16.22 28.48 53.90
N ASP A 846 16.91 29.60 53.71
CA ASP A 846 16.85 30.81 54.54
C ASP A 846 15.44 31.42 54.59
N LEU A 847 14.89 31.62 55.80
CA LEU A 847 13.50 32.05 56.02
C LEU A 847 13.34 33.57 56.05
N GLU A 848 14.42 34.36 55.97
CA GLU A 848 14.31 35.83 56.04
C GLU A 848 13.82 36.48 54.73
N SER A 849 13.88 35.80 53.58
CA SER A 849 13.36 36.32 52.31
C SER A 849 11.85 36.10 52.10
N LEU A 850 11.13 35.53 53.07
CA LEU A 850 9.72 35.13 52.95
C LEU A 850 8.78 35.87 53.94
N ARG A 851 9.11 37.10 54.35
CA ARG A 851 8.18 37.90 55.15
C ARG A 851 7.21 38.68 54.25
N TYR A 852 5.99 38.15 54.13
CA TYR A 852 4.84 38.86 53.57
C TYR A 852 4.53 40.13 54.39
N HIS A 853 4.42 41.27 53.71
CA HIS A 853 3.88 42.51 54.28
C HIS A 853 2.43 42.66 53.79
N PRO A 854 1.41 42.40 54.63
CA PRO A 854 0.02 42.47 54.19
C PRO A 854 -0.33 43.91 53.79
N GLN A 855 -0.71 44.12 52.54
CA GLN A 855 -1.14 45.43 52.04
C GLN A 855 -2.64 45.70 52.28
N HIS A 856 -3.45 44.69 52.58
CA HIS A 856 -4.87 44.86 52.88
C HIS A 856 -5.36 43.99 54.05
N SER A 857 -6.28 44.54 54.86
CA SER A 857 -6.83 43.90 56.06
C SER A 857 -7.87 42.80 55.79
N THR A 858 -8.23 42.57 54.52
CA THR A 858 -9.22 41.58 54.09
C THR A 858 -8.63 40.19 53.81
N ASP A 859 -7.32 40.09 53.60
CA ASP A 859 -6.66 38.83 53.23
C ASP A 859 -6.64 37.82 54.39
N LEU A 860 -6.66 38.29 55.63
CA LEU A 860 -6.56 37.43 56.82
C LEU A 860 -7.89 36.82 57.28
N GLU A 861 -9.05 37.37 56.86
CA GLU A 861 -10.36 36.82 57.28
C GLU A 861 -10.83 35.65 56.40
N GLN A 862 -10.31 35.51 55.17
CA GLN A 862 -10.68 34.41 54.26
C GLN A 862 -9.85 33.14 54.46
N TRP A 863 -8.65 33.24 55.05
CA TRP A 863 -7.70 32.13 55.13
C TRP A 863 -7.91 31.19 56.33
N SER A 864 -8.72 31.57 57.32
CA SER A 864 -9.04 30.73 58.48
C SER A 864 -10.12 29.65 58.24
N ALA A 865 -10.67 29.55 57.04
CA ALA A 865 -11.81 28.68 56.72
C ALA A 865 -11.47 27.31 56.10
N TRP A 866 -10.19 27.00 55.86
CA TRP A 866 -9.78 25.75 55.19
C TRP A 866 -9.48 24.63 56.19
N PRO A 867 -10.25 23.51 56.23
CA PRO A 867 -10.23 22.60 57.39
C PRO A 867 -9.14 21.52 57.45
N SER A 868 -8.16 21.47 56.54
CA SER A 868 -7.29 20.26 56.45
C SER A 868 -5.87 20.48 55.89
N MET A 869 -5.14 21.44 56.44
CA MET A 869 -3.66 21.45 56.35
C MET A 869 -3.06 20.58 57.46
N ARG A 870 -2.23 19.58 57.13
CA ARG A 870 -1.46 18.80 58.11
C ARG A 870 0.03 19.01 57.91
N THR A 871 0.72 19.31 58.99
CA THR A 871 2.15 19.64 58.99
C THR A 871 3.02 18.51 59.53
N GLY A 872 4.07 18.15 58.79
CA GLY A 872 5.39 17.87 59.34
C GLY A 872 5.71 16.46 59.80
N PHE A 873 6.34 15.67 58.93
CA PHE A 873 7.36 14.71 59.34
C PHE A 873 8.67 15.05 58.62
N ALA A 874 9.76 15.21 59.37
CA ALA A 874 11.09 15.34 58.80
C ALA A 874 11.48 13.98 58.20
N GLY A 875 11.65 13.93 56.88
CA GLY A 875 12.18 12.75 56.22
C GLY A 875 13.67 12.59 56.54
N ALA A 876 14.14 11.36 56.67
CA ALA A 876 15.57 11.07 56.83
C ALA A 876 16.42 11.52 55.61
N ASP A 877 15.77 11.98 54.54
CA ASP A 877 16.34 12.56 53.32
C ASP A 877 16.69 14.05 53.45
N GLY A 878 16.44 14.69 54.60
CA GLY A 878 16.78 16.10 54.84
C GLY A 878 15.72 17.09 54.35
N TYR A 879 14.53 16.61 54.00
CA TYR A 879 13.41 17.42 53.56
C TYR A 879 12.23 17.36 54.55
N THR A 880 11.60 18.51 54.76
CA THR A 880 10.33 18.62 55.48
C THR A 880 9.19 18.46 54.48
N ARG A 881 8.27 17.52 54.74
CA ARG A 881 7.11 17.28 53.87
C ARG A 881 5.85 17.91 54.44
N TRP A 882 5.04 18.44 53.53
CA TRP A 882 3.77 19.11 53.83
C TRP A 882 2.65 18.51 52.98
N GLU A 883 1.47 18.40 53.57
CA GLU A 883 0.30 17.78 52.94
C GLU A 883 -0.95 18.65 53.11
N ALA A 884 -1.65 18.88 52.00
CA ALA A 884 -2.97 19.48 51.98
C ALA A 884 -3.96 18.47 51.37
N VAL A 885 -5.08 18.24 52.06
CA VAL A 885 -6.15 17.35 51.57
C VAL A 885 -7.37 18.20 51.23
N LEU A 886 -7.78 18.15 49.97
CA LEU A 886 -8.91 18.90 49.42
C LEU A 886 -10.06 17.93 49.12
N PRO A 887 -11.25 18.09 49.72
CA PRO A 887 -12.40 17.27 49.36
C PRO A 887 -12.88 17.62 47.94
N VAL A 888 -13.19 16.61 47.14
CA VAL A 888 -13.74 16.77 45.79
C VAL A 888 -15.12 16.09 45.80
N GLU A 889 -16.21 16.86 45.82
CA GLU A 889 -17.55 16.28 45.62
C GLU A 889 -17.75 15.86 44.15
N PRO A 890 -18.54 14.79 43.88
CA PRO A 890 -18.55 14.09 42.58
C PRO A 890 -18.98 14.92 41.38
#